data_AF-A0A395GYJ3-F1
#
_entry.id   AF-A0A395GYJ3-F1
#
_cell.length_a   1.000
_cell.length_b   1.000
_cell.length_c   1.000
_cell.angle_alpha   90.00
_cell.angle_beta   90.00
_cell.angle_gamma   90.00
#
_symmetry.space_group_name_H-M   'P 1'
#
loop_
_entity.id
_entity.type
_entity.pdbx_description
1 polymer ?
#
loop_
_entity_poly.entity_id
_entity_poly.type
_entity_poly.pdbx_seq_one_letter_code
_entity_poly.pdbx_strand_id
1 'polypeptide(L)'
;MATWAYPPLPQERLEQEVESALANELEWLLRSLQDSLASLKEGLHECEALLAPKEPGSTLVLSSLRSENVKGYVTRVGTKIVKGDIQLRLSSLASRGSATTRLCLSNAPATPELVLSQLVSVRNLVNQSLDIVDVSAWTGDPLNASFIFGQLHLLRETISEARQMLKGENDKVRGKWWETSAQEDMFDPPLPSYLSFHLSIADSALVLHLRTLESNTPTHTPTAFAADISLTGFNLRDRLFGTRHRPHDEAGDVFTWKGDEVKHGRRYSSTSPTETDPSTKRKDTIYTLIDEINQNDLEMAELMHDLDLLDDHERALNLEGIDFDHAVSQTIGHRDEATLEARVRQARQEFGEYLPEGHLNDTETQLYTRLYGEPVTLAQDSRLDMVEEGEEEIDPDKLYRFDAEGGWEEVELDEVEELEESETHDEPPLVYDMEAEPPIDETIAMQRTREVAEQLGGEIMLEQFEDEAASDSTPRFHPLTSMGKFSTDPSTIFPPKDTLTGPVSVILSDFSNKHIAETAHRAFGGRSLPHSATTPPPRMQVPQQPIALEASQRFMTEMEANVYLAALYPAMYASALSVLVEVRKRLGTEWIRNLMAQEDGPHVLDVSAGGAGVLAWRDILRAEWEAMVPDRSPEEPCPVGRSTVVIGSDALRPRASVMLEDTTFLPRLPDYVHIREKPTLDDERAPPKRKQYDVIIAPHSLLGIEEEYLRKEHVQNLWNLLNPNGGVLILLEKGHQKGFEAIAGAREMLLKRFVSSPGSTNYENFLESPEEDAFIEKEPGMIVAPCTNHNKCPMYHTPGHSKGRKDYCHFQQRYIRPPFLQRIIGAKDRNHEDLKFSYIAVQRGVDRRVEDGIVQGPEAADAAFAGYEDAVEMPKEGVETSEAVASETQSSAEQAADVNALSLPRLVFQPMKRRGHVTFDVCTPAGKIERWTVPRSFSRQAYKDARKAQWGDLWALGAKTRIFRKLRLGDKHGESKKERLAKRAAEKAERDEGELDEEDTEVGGTPMIETPIKKKGQKIPAWLKDQHKTKRRQALKQIKPTS
;
A
#
# COMPACT_ATOMS: atom_id res chain seq x y z
N MET A 1 -10.52 -29.82 21.60
CA MET A 1 -10.98 -31.16 22.02
C MET A 1 -12.38 -31.06 22.60
N ALA A 2 -13.11 -32.17 22.64
CA ALA A 2 -14.57 -32.32 22.76
C ALA A 2 -15.29 -31.57 23.89
N THR A 3 -16.21 -30.67 23.54
CA THR A 3 -17.18 -30.00 24.42
C THR A 3 -18.47 -30.81 24.68
N TRP A 4 -18.64 -31.98 24.07
CA TRP A 4 -19.86 -32.79 24.21
C TRP A 4 -19.90 -33.70 25.45
N ALA A 5 -18.81 -33.78 26.22
CA ALA A 5 -18.65 -34.78 27.28
C ALA A 5 -18.91 -34.28 28.72
N TYR A 6 -19.07 -32.97 28.94
CA TYR A 6 -19.26 -32.40 30.28
C TYR A 6 -20.51 -31.50 30.31
N PRO A 7 -21.33 -31.56 31.37
CA PRO A 7 -22.47 -30.66 31.51
C PRO A 7 -21.98 -29.21 31.52
N PRO A 8 -22.71 -28.27 30.89
CA PRO A 8 -22.34 -26.86 30.90
C PRO A 8 -22.25 -26.37 32.35
N LEU A 9 -21.12 -25.76 32.69
CA LEU A 9 -20.92 -25.13 33.98
C LEU A 9 -21.86 -23.91 34.09
N PRO A 10 -22.47 -23.65 35.26
CA PRO A 10 -23.15 -22.38 35.51
C PRO A 10 -22.23 -21.20 35.21
N GLN A 11 -22.77 -20.10 34.67
CA GLN A 11 -21.99 -18.97 34.14
C GLN A 11 -20.96 -18.42 35.14
N GLU A 12 -21.33 -18.23 36.40
CA GLU A 12 -20.39 -17.79 37.46
C GLU A 12 -19.22 -18.77 37.67
N ARG A 13 -19.47 -20.08 37.53
CA ARG A 13 -18.43 -21.10 37.66
C ARG A 13 -17.59 -21.21 36.38
N LEU A 14 -18.19 -20.93 35.22
CA LEU A 14 -17.46 -20.84 33.96
C LEU A 14 -16.47 -19.67 33.99
N GLU A 15 -16.90 -18.51 34.48
CA GLU A 15 -16.03 -17.32 34.64
C GLU A 15 -14.85 -17.64 35.57
N GLN A 16 -15.11 -18.27 36.72
CA GLN A 16 -14.04 -18.69 37.65
C GLN A 16 -13.06 -19.71 37.04
N GLU A 17 -13.57 -20.68 36.27
CA GLU A 17 -12.72 -21.69 35.63
C GLU A 17 -11.95 -21.10 34.43
N VAL A 18 -12.51 -20.11 33.73
CA VAL A 18 -11.81 -19.33 32.70
C VAL A 18 -10.72 -18.48 33.33
N GLU A 19 -10.99 -17.75 34.40
CA GLU A 19 -9.98 -16.99 35.15
C GLU A 19 -8.88 -17.90 35.68
N SER A 20 -9.24 -19.05 36.25
CA SER A 20 -8.27 -20.03 36.72
C SER A 20 -7.44 -20.63 35.58
N ALA A 21 -8.05 -20.90 34.42
CA ALA A 21 -7.33 -21.39 33.25
C ALA A 21 -6.35 -20.34 32.72
N LEU A 22 -6.78 -19.07 32.60
CA LEU A 22 -5.94 -17.96 32.17
C LEU A 22 -4.77 -17.72 33.13
N ALA A 23 -5.00 -17.79 34.44
CA ALA A 23 -3.93 -17.68 35.44
C ALA A 23 -2.90 -18.82 35.29
N ASN A 24 -3.37 -20.05 35.07
CA ASN A 24 -2.49 -21.20 34.86
C ASN A 24 -1.71 -21.12 33.53
N GLU A 25 -2.33 -20.61 32.48
CA GLU A 25 -1.69 -20.37 31.17
C GLU A 25 -0.61 -19.28 31.27
N LEU A 26 -0.90 -18.18 31.95
CA LEU A 26 0.06 -17.10 32.20
C LEU A 26 1.25 -17.61 33.02
N GLU A 27 0.99 -18.35 34.10
CA GLU A 27 2.06 -18.93 34.93
C GLU A 27 2.92 -19.91 34.11
N TRP A 28 2.30 -20.75 33.27
CA TRP A 28 3.02 -21.67 32.38
C TRP A 28 3.90 -20.92 31.38
N LEU A 29 3.39 -19.84 30.79
CA LEU A 29 4.11 -19.01 29.83
C LEU A 29 5.30 -18.30 30.47
N LEU A 30 5.12 -17.70 31.66
CA LEU A 30 6.20 -17.05 32.40
C LEU A 30 7.29 -18.03 32.83
N ARG A 31 6.93 -19.28 33.15
CA ARG A 31 7.91 -20.34 33.42
C ARG A 31 8.68 -20.75 32.16
N SER A 32 8.00 -20.90 31.03
CA SER A 32 8.64 -21.23 29.75
C SER A 32 9.61 -20.13 29.29
N LEU A 33 9.31 -18.86 29.58
CA LEU A 33 10.16 -17.73 29.22
C LEU A 33 11.53 -17.76 29.93
N GLN A 34 11.61 -18.34 31.12
CA GLN A 34 12.88 -18.43 31.86
C GLN A 34 13.93 -19.27 31.11
N ASP A 35 13.50 -20.29 30.36
CA ASP A 35 14.40 -21.11 29.54
C ASP A 35 14.98 -20.28 28.37
N SER A 36 14.16 -19.42 27.76
CA SER A 36 14.62 -18.51 26.70
C SER A 36 15.58 -17.44 27.20
N LEU A 37 15.33 -16.87 28.38
CA LEU A 37 16.24 -15.91 29.02
C LEU A 37 17.61 -16.54 29.33
N ALA A 38 17.65 -17.83 29.66
CA ALA A 38 18.90 -18.55 29.86
C ALA A 38 19.72 -18.69 28.57
N SER A 39 19.07 -18.95 27.42
CA SER A 39 19.73 -18.99 26.10
C SER A 39 20.33 -17.64 25.74
N LEU A 40 19.55 -16.56 25.88
CA LEU A 40 20.03 -15.20 25.61
C LEU A 40 21.19 -14.80 26.52
N LYS A 41 21.15 -15.22 27.79
CA LYS A 41 22.26 -15.00 28.73
C LYS A 41 23.56 -15.62 28.24
N GLU A 42 23.50 -16.81 27.64
CA GLU A 42 24.67 -17.47 27.07
C GLU A 42 25.28 -16.64 25.93
N GLY A 43 24.45 -16.19 24.98
CA GLY A 43 24.89 -15.31 23.88
C GLY A 43 25.47 -13.96 24.36
N LEU A 44 24.93 -13.38 25.43
CA LEU A 44 25.49 -12.17 26.04
C LEU A 44 26.85 -12.42 26.73
N HIS A 45 27.05 -13.58 27.34
CA HIS A 45 28.36 -13.97 27.89
C HIS A 45 29.40 -14.20 26.79
N GLU A 46 28.99 -14.70 25.61
CA GLU A 46 29.89 -14.77 24.45
C GLU A 46 30.33 -13.37 24.00
N CYS A 47 29.39 -12.41 23.94
CA CYS A 47 29.69 -11.01 23.67
C CYS A 47 30.69 -10.43 24.68
N GLU A 48 30.47 -10.67 25.97
CA GLU A 48 31.39 -10.26 27.05
C GLU A 48 32.79 -10.87 26.85
N ALA A 49 32.85 -12.15 26.51
CA ALA A 49 34.10 -12.88 26.29
C ALA A 49 34.89 -12.40 25.06
N LEU A 50 34.22 -11.82 24.06
CA LEU A 50 34.84 -11.18 22.88
C LEU A 50 35.38 -9.77 23.19
N LEU A 51 34.79 -9.10 24.18
CA LEU A 51 35.22 -7.78 24.66
C LEU A 51 36.31 -7.85 25.74
N ALA A 52 36.47 -9.02 26.37
CA ALA A 52 37.52 -9.28 27.36
C ALA A 52 38.93 -9.13 26.75
N PRO A 53 39.90 -8.57 27.50
CA PRO A 53 41.28 -8.44 27.04
C PRO A 53 41.99 -9.80 27.02
N LYS A 54 42.05 -10.45 25.84
CA LYS A 54 42.77 -11.71 25.60
C LYS A 54 44.06 -11.46 24.81
N GLU A 55 45.16 -12.09 25.23
CA GLU A 55 46.45 -12.06 24.51
C GLU A 55 46.75 -13.41 23.82
N PRO A 56 47.24 -13.42 22.56
CA PRO A 56 47.59 -12.28 21.72
C PRO A 56 46.35 -11.60 21.09
N GLY A 57 46.34 -10.26 21.05
CA GLY A 57 45.24 -9.47 20.47
C GLY A 57 45.11 -9.57 18.94
N SER A 58 44.04 -8.98 18.40
CA SER A 58 43.73 -8.98 16.96
C SER A 58 44.49 -7.87 16.23
N THR A 59 45.33 -8.23 15.25
CA THR A 59 46.07 -7.26 14.42
C THR A 59 45.28 -6.93 13.15
N LEU A 60 44.95 -5.65 12.99
CA LEU A 60 44.15 -5.09 11.90
C LEU A 60 45.02 -4.25 10.98
N VAL A 61 44.92 -4.49 9.67
CA VAL A 61 45.65 -3.72 8.65
C VAL A 61 44.87 -2.45 8.32
N LEU A 62 45.56 -1.30 8.26
CA LEU A 62 45.00 -0.01 7.87
C LEU A 62 45.59 0.41 6.51
N SER A 63 44.75 0.51 5.47
CA SER A 63 45.19 0.99 4.15
C SER A 63 44.14 1.86 3.45
N SER A 64 44.58 2.88 2.70
CA SER A 64 43.67 3.70 1.89
C SER A 64 43.41 3.07 0.52
N LEU A 65 42.14 2.78 0.20
CA LEU A 65 41.68 2.03 -1.00
C LEU A 65 42.10 2.59 -2.37
N ARG A 66 42.47 3.87 -2.48
CA ARG A 66 42.71 4.54 -3.79
C ARG A 66 43.99 5.37 -3.88
N SER A 67 44.57 5.78 -2.76
CA SER A 67 45.64 6.79 -2.73
C SER A 67 46.98 6.29 -2.22
N GLU A 68 47.05 5.11 -1.60
CA GLU A 68 48.23 4.59 -0.88
C GLU A 68 48.86 5.58 0.11
N ASN A 69 48.11 6.61 0.53
CA ASN A 69 48.61 7.68 1.40
C ASN A 69 48.75 7.21 2.86
N VAL A 70 48.06 6.14 3.24
CA VAL A 70 48.09 5.55 4.58
C VAL A 70 48.35 4.05 4.43
N LYS A 71 49.35 3.53 5.12
CA LYS A 71 49.66 2.10 5.17
C LYS A 71 50.21 1.73 6.54
N GLY A 72 49.58 0.78 7.23
CA GLY A 72 50.01 0.38 8.56
C GLY A 72 49.20 -0.75 9.15
N TYR A 73 49.40 -1.01 10.43
CA TYR A 73 48.58 -1.93 11.21
C TYR A 73 48.41 -1.42 12.63
N VAL A 74 47.38 -1.91 13.30
CA VAL A 74 47.12 -1.71 14.73
C VAL A 74 46.72 -3.04 15.36
N THR A 75 47.14 -3.29 16.60
CA THR A 75 46.75 -4.49 17.36
C THR A 75 45.82 -4.09 18.50
N ARG A 76 44.60 -4.65 18.48
CA ARG A 76 43.56 -4.46 19.49
C ARG A 76 43.61 -5.57 20.52
N VAL A 77 43.55 -5.22 21.81
CA VAL A 77 43.32 -6.15 22.92
C VAL A 77 42.13 -5.63 23.72
N GLY A 78 41.01 -6.36 23.70
CA GLY A 78 39.75 -5.92 24.29
C GLY A 78 39.34 -4.54 23.75
N THR A 79 39.06 -3.59 24.63
CA THR A 79 38.61 -2.24 24.24
C THR A 79 39.76 -1.27 23.89
N LYS A 80 41.01 -1.74 23.80
CA LYS A 80 42.21 -0.88 23.68
C LYS A 80 43.06 -1.24 22.47
N ILE A 81 43.77 -0.26 21.92
CA ILE A 81 44.83 -0.46 20.93
C ILE A 81 46.18 -0.43 21.66
N VAL A 82 46.89 -1.57 21.62
CA VAL A 82 48.15 -1.76 22.35
C VAL A 82 49.39 -1.61 21.49
N LYS A 83 49.27 -1.78 20.16
CA LYS A 83 50.38 -1.62 19.21
C LYS A 83 49.87 -0.98 17.93
N GLY A 84 50.71 -0.18 17.28
CA GLY A 84 50.38 0.42 16.00
C GLY A 84 51.60 0.99 15.31
N ASP A 85 51.70 0.77 14.00
CA ASP A 85 52.76 1.30 13.15
C ASP A 85 52.15 1.71 11.82
N ILE A 86 52.09 3.03 11.58
CA ILE A 86 51.35 3.64 10.48
C ILE A 86 52.28 4.58 9.72
N GLN A 87 52.43 4.31 8.42
CA GLN A 87 53.18 5.15 7.49
C GLN A 87 52.22 6.04 6.70
N LEU A 88 52.52 7.34 6.72
CA LEU A 88 51.76 8.39 6.05
C LEU A 88 52.58 9.01 4.92
N ARG A 89 51.99 9.10 3.73
CA ARG A 89 52.54 9.80 2.56
C ARG A 89 51.72 11.07 2.30
N LEU A 90 51.84 12.04 3.20
CA LEU A 90 51.11 13.30 3.12
C LEU A 90 52.07 14.45 2.81
N SER A 91 51.84 15.13 1.69
CA SER A 91 52.68 16.25 1.24
C SER A 91 52.73 17.42 2.23
N SER A 92 51.69 17.60 3.04
CA SER A 92 51.61 18.60 4.11
C SER A 92 52.42 18.25 5.37
N LEU A 93 52.82 16.98 5.54
CA LEU A 93 53.61 16.51 6.69
C LEU A 93 55.08 16.22 6.36
N ALA A 94 55.50 16.41 5.11
CA ALA A 94 56.85 16.09 4.66
C ALA A 94 57.88 17.07 5.25
N SER A 95 58.81 16.56 6.07
CA SER A 95 59.96 17.33 6.54
C SER A 95 61.11 17.30 5.51
N ARG A 96 62.05 18.26 5.58
CA ARG A 96 63.21 18.33 4.67
C ARG A 96 64.08 17.07 4.78
N GLY A 97 63.81 16.06 3.95
CA GLY A 97 64.62 14.85 3.82
C GLY A 97 63.87 13.50 3.83
N SER A 98 62.57 13.45 4.15
CA SER A 98 61.78 12.20 4.09
C SER A 98 60.41 12.45 3.44
N ALA A 99 60.06 11.62 2.45
CA ALA A 99 58.77 11.68 1.76
C ALA A 99 57.61 11.03 2.56
N THR A 100 57.91 10.41 3.71
CA THR A 100 56.94 9.67 4.52
C THR A 100 57.09 10.00 6.01
N THR A 101 55.97 10.17 6.70
CA THR A 101 55.88 10.36 8.16
C THR A 101 55.43 9.04 8.78
N ARG A 102 56.18 8.51 9.76
CA ARG A 102 55.84 7.27 10.46
C ARG A 102 55.28 7.61 11.85
N LEU A 103 54.11 7.06 12.18
CA LEU A 103 53.47 7.15 13.48
C LEU A 103 53.51 5.77 14.13
N CYS A 104 54.30 5.62 15.20
CA CYS A 104 54.33 4.40 16.00
C CYS A 104 53.72 4.70 17.37
N LEU A 105 52.82 3.83 17.84
CA LEU A 105 52.35 3.92 19.23
C LEU A 105 53.51 3.60 20.18
N SER A 106 53.65 4.41 21.23
CA SER A 106 54.69 4.23 22.23
C SER A 106 54.43 2.98 23.07
N ASN A 107 55.49 2.21 23.36
CA ASN A 107 55.44 1.05 24.25
C ASN A 107 56.00 1.39 25.65
N ALA A 108 56.16 2.68 25.97
CA ALA A 108 56.69 3.10 27.27
C ALA A 108 55.65 2.87 28.38
N PRO A 109 56.04 2.39 29.57
CA PRO A 109 55.08 2.08 30.64
C PRO A 109 54.36 3.29 31.24
N ALA A 110 54.80 4.53 30.93
CA ALA A 110 54.20 5.77 31.42
C ALA A 110 53.26 6.45 30.41
N THR A 111 53.11 5.92 29.18
CA THR A 111 52.27 6.54 28.15
C THR A 111 50.81 6.13 28.28
N PRO A 112 49.85 7.06 28.06
CA PRO A 112 48.43 6.75 28.12
C PRO A 112 48.02 5.74 27.04
N GLU A 113 47.12 4.83 27.39
CA GLU A 113 46.62 3.80 26.47
C GLU A 113 45.54 4.36 25.52
N LEU A 114 45.52 3.88 24.27
CA LEU A 114 44.51 4.27 23.30
C LEU A 114 43.23 3.44 23.45
N VAL A 115 42.27 3.96 24.21
CA VAL A 115 40.99 3.30 24.51
C VAL A 115 39.93 3.66 23.47
N LEU A 116 39.22 2.66 22.96
CA LEU A 116 38.07 2.84 22.08
C LEU A 116 36.80 3.00 22.93
N SER A 117 36.36 4.24 23.15
CA SER A 117 35.19 4.58 23.97
C SER A 117 33.90 3.87 23.53
N GLN A 118 33.71 3.69 22.22
CA GLN A 118 32.59 2.93 21.66
C GLN A 118 32.55 1.50 22.20
N LEU A 119 33.68 0.78 22.21
CA LEU A 119 33.73 -0.61 22.73
C LEU A 119 33.59 -0.69 24.25
N VAL A 120 34.05 0.33 24.99
CA VAL A 120 33.81 0.43 26.43
C VAL A 120 32.31 0.57 26.71
N SER A 121 31.62 1.41 25.93
CA SER A 121 30.17 1.61 26.06
C SER A 121 29.40 0.34 25.73
N VAL A 122 29.75 -0.34 24.63
CA VAL A 122 29.16 -1.65 24.26
C VAL A 122 29.37 -2.67 25.37
N ARG A 123 30.58 -2.77 25.96
CA ARG A 123 30.82 -3.67 27.09
C ARG A 123 29.95 -3.36 28.29
N ASN A 124 29.76 -2.07 28.61
CA ASN A 124 28.89 -1.67 29.71
C ASN A 124 27.42 -2.04 29.44
N LEU A 125 26.94 -1.84 28.21
CA LEU A 125 25.58 -2.20 27.79
C LEU A 125 25.34 -3.71 27.80
N VAL A 126 26.34 -4.51 27.37
CA VAL A 126 26.28 -5.98 27.47
C VAL A 126 26.22 -6.42 28.93
N ASN A 127 27.04 -5.83 29.81
CA ASN A 127 26.98 -6.14 31.24
C ASN A 127 25.65 -5.73 31.90
N GLN A 128 25.11 -4.57 31.53
CA GLN A 128 23.77 -4.15 31.97
C GLN A 128 22.69 -5.12 31.49
N SER A 129 22.81 -5.61 30.26
CA SER A 129 21.88 -6.62 29.71
C SER A 129 21.95 -7.92 30.51
N LEU A 130 23.15 -8.37 30.90
CA LEU A 130 23.33 -9.52 31.79
C LEU A 130 22.71 -9.29 33.17
N ASP A 131 22.89 -8.10 33.76
CA ASP A 131 22.30 -7.74 35.06
C ASP A 131 20.76 -7.77 34.99
N ILE A 132 20.15 -7.26 33.90
CA ILE A 132 18.69 -7.26 33.67
C ILE A 132 18.17 -8.70 33.58
N VAL A 133 18.87 -9.57 32.84
CA VAL A 133 18.50 -10.99 32.75
C VAL A 133 18.59 -11.66 34.13
N ASP A 134 19.63 -11.36 34.91
CA ASP A 134 19.77 -11.90 36.26
C ASP A 134 18.69 -11.40 37.22
N VAL A 135 18.28 -10.14 37.10
CA VAL A 135 17.17 -9.58 37.86
C VAL A 135 15.85 -10.26 37.49
N SER A 136 15.64 -10.51 36.19
CA SER A 136 14.45 -11.19 35.68
C SER A 136 14.34 -12.65 36.12
N ALA A 137 15.47 -13.32 36.30
CA ALA A 137 15.53 -14.75 36.62
C ALA A 137 15.66 -15.08 38.12
N TRP A 138 16.36 -14.25 38.91
CA TRP A 138 16.80 -14.64 40.26
C TRP A 138 16.39 -13.70 41.39
N THR A 139 16.36 -12.38 41.16
CA THR A 139 16.17 -11.40 42.26
C THR A 139 14.80 -10.72 42.25
N GLY A 140 14.11 -10.70 41.11
CA GLY A 140 12.75 -10.21 40.96
C GLY A 140 11.67 -11.28 41.17
N ASP A 141 10.43 -10.95 40.81
CA ASP A 141 9.30 -11.89 40.80
C ASP A 141 9.13 -12.46 39.37
N PRO A 142 9.65 -13.67 39.09
CA PRO A 142 9.64 -14.23 37.74
C PRO A 142 8.23 -14.63 37.25
N LEU A 143 7.24 -14.62 38.14
CA LEU A 143 5.85 -14.94 37.82
C LEU A 143 4.96 -13.68 37.77
N ASN A 144 5.55 -12.49 37.92
CA ASN A 144 4.84 -11.23 37.73
C ASN A 144 4.99 -10.73 36.30
N ALA A 145 3.89 -10.77 35.55
CA ALA A 145 3.87 -10.40 34.13
C ALA A 145 4.28 -8.93 33.88
N SER A 146 3.82 -7.98 34.69
CA SER A 146 4.14 -6.56 34.54
C SER A 146 5.62 -6.28 34.81
N PHE A 147 6.19 -6.96 35.81
CA PHE A 147 7.61 -6.89 36.12
C PHE A 147 8.45 -7.45 34.96
N ILE A 148 8.14 -8.66 34.50
CA ILE A 148 8.86 -9.33 33.40
C ILE A 148 8.76 -8.53 32.09
N PHE A 149 7.60 -7.98 31.77
CA PHE A 149 7.43 -7.11 30.61
C PHE A 149 8.36 -5.89 30.65
N GLY A 150 8.42 -5.20 31.80
CA GLY A 150 9.34 -4.07 31.97
C GLY A 150 10.81 -4.44 31.81
N GLN A 151 11.21 -5.62 32.32
CA GLN A 151 12.57 -6.10 32.16
C GLN A 151 12.92 -6.45 30.71
N LEU A 152 12.03 -7.13 29.97
CA LEU A 152 12.24 -7.47 28.56
C LEU A 152 12.36 -6.22 27.67
N HIS A 153 11.56 -5.18 27.94
CA HIS A 153 11.64 -3.93 27.19
C HIS A 153 12.98 -3.22 27.44
N LEU A 154 13.39 -3.11 28.71
CA LEU A 154 14.68 -2.53 29.07
C LEU A 154 15.83 -3.29 28.42
N LEU A 155 15.76 -4.64 28.41
CA LEU A 155 16.76 -5.50 27.78
C LEU A 155 16.86 -5.28 26.25
N ARG A 156 15.72 -5.11 25.57
CA ARG A 156 15.71 -4.79 24.13
C ARG A 156 16.36 -3.43 23.86
N GLU A 157 16.04 -2.42 24.66
CA GLU A 157 16.63 -1.08 24.51
C GLU A 157 18.14 -1.12 24.67
N THR A 158 18.66 -1.79 25.71
CA THR A 158 20.10 -1.88 25.97
C THR A 158 20.86 -2.61 24.86
N ILE A 159 20.31 -3.71 24.33
CA ILE A 159 20.92 -4.47 23.23
C ILE A 159 20.87 -3.65 21.93
N SER A 160 19.76 -2.99 21.63
CA SER A 160 19.64 -2.14 20.45
C SER A 160 20.56 -0.91 20.51
N GLU A 161 20.78 -0.31 21.68
CA GLU A 161 21.77 0.75 21.87
C GLU A 161 23.19 0.23 21.62
N ALA A 162 23.54 -0.96 22.12
CA ALA A 162 24.85 -1.58 21.88
C ALA A 162 25.10 -1.80 20.39
N ARG A 163 24.07 -2.24 19.65
CA ARG A 163 24.11 -2.37 18.18
C ARG A 163 24.34 -1.03 17.48
N GLN A 164 23.62 0.03 17.88
CA GLN A 164 23.79 1.36 17.30
C GLN A 164 25.21 1.92 17.51
N MET A 165 25.81 1.66 18.68
CA MET A 165 27.19 2.06 18.99
C MET A 165 28.21 1.43 18.03
N LEU A 166 27.96 0.20 17.56
CA LEU A 166 28.82 -0.53 16.61
C LEU A 166 28.59 -0.14 15.15
N LYS A 167 27.36 0.25 14.78
CA LYS A 167 27.08 0.84 13.45
C LYS A 167 27.78 2.18 13.27
N GLY A 168 27.77 3.01 14.31
CA GLY A 168 28.48 4.28 14.35
C GLY A 168 27.99 5.27 13.29
N GLU A 169 26.70 5.40 13.04
CA GLU A 169 26.12 6.25 11.97
C GLU A 169 26.25 7.77 12.25
N ASN A 170 26.35 8.19 13.52
CA ASN A 170 26.27 9.60 13.95
C ASN A 170 27.54 10.11 14.67
N ASP A 171 27.85 11.40 14.52
CA ASP A 171 28.99 12.06 15.20
C ASP A 171 28.88 12.09 16.73
N LYS A 172 27.65 12.00 17.27
CA LYS A 172 27.42 11.81 18.71
C LYS A 172 28.00 10.50 19.23
N VAL A 173 27.97 9.44 18.41
CA VAL A 173 28.45 8.08 18.74
C VAL A 173 29.95 7.96 18.46
N ARG A 174 30.41 8.52 17.32
CA ARG A 174 31.83 8.50 16.93
C ARG A 174 32.71 9.39 17.79
N GLY A 175 32.11 10.41 18.42
CA GLY A 175 32.85 11.47 19.08
C GLY A 175 33.35 12.51 18.07
N LYS A 176 33.32 13.78 18.49
CA LYS A 176 33.84 14.88 17.69
C LYS A 176 35.36 14.76 17.62
N TRP A 177 35.90 14.75 16.41
CA TRP A 177 37.33 14.49 16.19
C TRP A 177 38.26 15.47 16.91
N TRP A 178 37.81 16.71 17.17
CA TRP A 178 38.60 17.71 17.90
C TRP A 178 38.59 17.51 19.42
N GLU A 179 37.68 16.68 19.96
CA GLU A 179 37.57 16.33 21.38
C GLU A 179 38.19 14.95 21.67
N THR A 180 38.10 14.01 20.72
CA THR A 180 38.46 12.59 20.91
C THR A 180 39.76 12.16 20.20
N SER A 181 40.55 13.11 19.67
CA SER A 181 41.82 12.78 19.03
C SER A 181 42.87 12.26 20.03
N ALA A 182 43.71 11.33 19.59
CA ALA A 182 44.81 10.79 20.39
C ALA A 182 45.81 11.88 20.81
N GLN A 183 46.33 11.75 22.03
CA GLN A 183 47.30 12.68 22.61
C GLN A 183 48.70 12.53 21.98
N GLU A 184 49.50 13.59 22.04
CA GLU A 184 50.80 13.65 21.34
C GLU A 184 51.82 12.67 21.91
N ASP A 185 51.79 12.46 23.22
CA ASP A 185 52.66 11.58 24.00
C ASP A 185 52.33 10.09 23.84
N MET A 186 51.24 9.74 23.15
CA MET A 186 50.89 8.35 22.82
C MET A 186 51.75 7.76 21.70
N PHE A 187 52.50 8.60 20.97
CA PHE A 187 53.31 8.21 19.82
C PHE A 187 54.80 8.45 20.06
N ASP A 188 55.65 7.64 19.43
CA ASP A 188 57.10 7.83 19.38
C ASP A 188 57.60 7.75 17.91
N PRO A 189 58.00 8.88 17.29
CA PRO A 189 58.05 10.25 17.84
C PRO A 189 56.65 10.85 18.10
N PRO A 190 56.53 11.91 18.93
CA PRO A 190 55.24 12.48 19.32
C PRO A 190 54.43 12.98 18.12
N LEU A 191 53.09 12.88 18.23
CA LEU A 191 52.18 13.28 17.15
C LEU A 191 52.35 14.78 16.83
N PRO A 192 52.48 15.18 15.56
CA PRO A 192 52.56 16.60 15.20
C PRO A 192 51.32 17.38 15.68
N SER A 193 51.53 18.56 16.26
CA SER A 193 50.45 19.38 16.87
C SER A 193 49.36 19.82 15.88
N TYR A 194 49.66 19.80 14.58
CA TYR A 194 48.77 20.13 13.47
C TYR A 194 48.18 18.89 12.78
N LEU A 195 48.28 17.70 13.39
CA LEU A 195 47.71 16.45 12.90
C LEU A 195 46.76 15.86 13.96
N SER A 196 45.48 15.74 13.61
CA SER A 196 44.50 15.00 14.42
C SER A 196 44.50 13.53 13.99
N PHE A 197 44.66 12.65 14.98
CA PHE A 197 44.55 11.19 14.86
C PHE A 197 43.31 10.69 15.61
N HIS A 198 42.33 10.13 14.91
CA HIS A 198 41.08 9.65 15.49
C HIS A 198 40.72 8.25 14.96
N LEU A 199 40.43 7.31 15.85
CA LEU A 199 39.94 5.96 15.51
C LEU A 199 38.51 5.80 15.99
N SER A 200 37.63 5.31 15.12
CA SER A 200 36.23 5.01 15.44
C SER A 200 35.78 3.70 14.79
N ILE A 201 34.68 3.15 15.25
CA ILE A 201 34.04 1.96 14.67
C ILE A 201 32.84 2.41 13.83
N ALA A 202 32.76 1.91 12.60
CA ALA A 202 31.61 2.12 11.72
C ALA A 202 31.41 0.89 10.81
N ASP A 203 30.17 0.44 10.67
CA ASP A 203 29.77 -0.69 9.81
C ASP A 203 30.70 -1.91 9.91
N SER A 204 31.04 -2.30 11.14
CA SER A 204 31.91 -3.46 11.41
C SER A 204 33.39 -3.29 11.08
N ALA A 205 33.86 -2.08 10.76
CA ALA A 205 35.27 -1.80 10.51
C ALA A 205 35.85 -0.80 11.52
N LEU A 206 37.12 -0.99 11.87
CA LEU A 206 37.91 0.05 12.52
C LEU A 206 38.33 1.07 11.47
N VAL A 207 37.87 2.31 11.64
CA VAL A 207 38.09 3.41 10.70
C VAL A 207 39.06 4.42 11.31
N LEU A 208 40.15 4.69 10.57
CA LEU A 208 41.11 5.73 10.91
C LEU A 208 40.76 7.02 10.17
N HIS A 209 40.54 8.08 10.94
CA HIS A 209 40.34 9.45 10.46
C HIS A 209 41.57 10.31 10.80
N LEU A 210 42.24 10.82 9.76
CA LEU A 210 43.37 11.72 9.87
C LEU A 210 43.00 13.09 9.30
N ARG A 211 43.33 14.16 10.02
CA ARG A 211 43.05 15.53 9.61
C ARG A 211 44.27 16.42 9.82
N THR A 212 44.71 17.14 8.79
CA THR A 212 45.78 18.14 8.91
C THR A 212 45.17 19.53 9.11
N LEU A 213 45.66 20.26 10.10
CA LEU A 213 45.14 21.54 10.57
C LEU A 213 46.02 22.70 10.10
N GLU A 214 45.40 23.82 9.71
CA GLU A 214 46.07 25.07 9.35
C GLU A 214 45.71 26.16 10.38
N SER A 215 46.71 26.85 10.95
CA SER A 215 46.46 27.91 11.92
C SER A 215 45.88 29.16 11.25
N ASN A 216 44.86 29.76 11.89
CA ASN A 216 44.22 31.00 11.44
C ASN A 216 44.87 32.27 12.05
N THR A 217 45.91 32.14 12.87
CA THR A 217 46.56 33.29 13.54
C THR A 217 47.55 34.00 12.60
N PRO A 218 47.39 35.32 12.33
CA PRO A 218 48.37 36.08 11.56
C PRO A 218 49.64 36.31 12.39
N THR A 219 50.69 35.54 12.14
CA THR A 219 52.00 35.79 12.76
C THR A 219 52.61 37.08 12.19
N HIS A 220 52.57 38.15 12.99
CA HIS A 220 53.36 39.36 12.80
C HIS A 220 54.83 39.08 13.12
N THR A 221 55.69 39.04 12.11
CA THR A 221 57.13 39.33 12.26
C THR A 221 57.61 40.18 11.06
N PRO A 222 58.13 41.41 11.29
CA PRO A 222 58.61 42.26 10.23
C PRO A 222 60.12 42.01 10.02
N THR A 223 60.49 41.53 8.84
CA THR A 223 61.89 41.60 8.36
C THR A 223 61.91 42.39 7.06
N ALA A 224 62.16 43.69 7.22
CA ALA A 224 62.57 44.58 6.15
C ALA A 224 64.02 44.28 5.75
N PHE A 225 64.34 44.59 4.48
CA PHE A 225 65.65 44.54 3.80
C PHE A 225 66.08 43.22 3.13
N ALA A 226 65.55 42.99 1.92
CA ALA A 226 66.37 42.77 0.72
C ALA A 226 65.56 43.16 -0.53
N ALA A 227 66.22 43.90 -1.43
CA ALA A 227 65.63 44.73 -2.47
C ALA A 227 65.39 44.02 -3.82
N ASP A 228 64.56 44.70 -4.61
CA ASP A 228 64.10 44.46 -5.97
C ASP A 228 65.17 44.25 -7.07
N ILE A 229 64.63 43.87 -8.25
CA ILE A 229 65.15 43.93 -9.64
C ILE A 229 65.69 42.55 -10.12
N SER A 230 65.08 41.79 -11.04
CA SER A 230 64.64 42.18 -12.40
C SER A 230 63.84 41.06 -13.09
N LEU A 231 62.79 41.46 -13.84
CA LEU A 231 62.41 41.00 -15.18
C LEU A 231 62.79 39.56 -15.61
N THR A 232 61.80 38.66 -15.65
CA THR A 232 61.44 37.83 -16.82
C THR A 232 60.14 37.09 -16.52
N GLY A 233 59.16 37.19 -17.42
CA GLY A 233 57.85 36.59 -17.23
C GLY A 233 57.87 35.07 -17.41
N PHE A 234 57.22 34.34 -16.49
CA PHE A 234 56.51 33.08 -16.73
C PHE A 234 55.67 32.78 -15.48
N ASN A 235 54.40 33.21 -15.45
CA ASN A 235 53.40 32.62 -14.54
C ASN A 235 52.06 32.44 -15.27
N LEU A 236 52.15 31.85 -16.47
CA LEU A 236 51.02 31.38 -17.26
C LEU A 236 50.92 29.84 -17.27
N ARG A 237 51.46 29.14 -16.25
CA ARG A 237 51.46 27.67 -16.21
C ARG A 237 50.65 27.04 -15.06
N ASP A 238 50.37 27.76 -13.97
CA ASP A 238 49.56 27.21 -12.86
C ASP A 238 48.05 27.46 -12.95
N ARG A 239 47.58 28.20 -13.97
CA ARG A 239 46.14 28.36 -14.25
C ARG A 239 45.60 27.48 -15.38
N LEU A 240 46.45 26.66 -16.01
CA LEU A 240 46.05 25.79 -17.13
C LEU A 240 46.19 24.29 -16.84
N PHE A 241 46.80 23.87 -15.72
CA PHE A 241 46.92 22.45 -15.33
C PHE A 241 46.78 22.19 -13.81
N GLY A 242 45.96 22.98 -13.11
CA GLY A 242 45.63 22.72 -11.70
C GLY A 242 44.59 21.61 -11.58
N THR A 243 44.90 20.52 -10.86
CA THR A 243 43.90 19.51 -10.48
C THR A 243 42.81 20.18 -9.64
N ARG A 244 41.60 20.34 -10.19
CA ARG A 244 40.41 20.77 -9.44
C ARG A 244 40.16 19.75 -8.33
N HIS A 245 40.54 20.07 -7.09
CA HIS A 245 40.16 19.29 -5.93
C HIS A 245 38.69 19.55 -5.59
N ARG A 246 37.92 18.48 -5.35
CA ARG A 246 36.54 18.59 -4.86
C ARG A 246 36.57 19.20 -3.44
N PRO A 247 35.76 20.22 -3.13
CA PRO A 247 35.56 20.64 -1.75
C PRO A 247 34.94 19.48 -0.96
N HIS A 248 35.43 19.26 0.26
CA HIS A 248 34.83 18.36 1.27
C HIS A 248 33.86 19.16 2.13
N ASP A 249 32.90 18.49 2.77
CA ASP A 249 31.73 19.10 3.43
C ASP A 249 32.08 20.05 4.59
N GLU A 250 33.31 20.00 5.12
CA GLU A 250 33.82 20.85 6.22
C GLU A 250 34.82 21.94 5.72
N ALA A 251 34.97 22.12 4.40
CA ALA A 251 35.96 23.03 3.82
C ALA A 251 35.57 24.52 4.02
N GLY A 252 36.05 25.11 5.11
CA GLY A 252 35.82 26.52 5.46
C GLY A 252 35.47 26.76 6.93
N ASP A 253 35.14 25.68 7.65
CA ASP A 253 34.74 25.76 9.06
C ASP A 253 35.94 26.02 9.98
N VAL A 254 35.72 26.84 11.01
CA VAL A 254 36.70 27.17 12.04
C VAL A 254 36.38 26.37 13.29
N PHE A 255 37.38 25.65 13.80
CA PHE A 255 37.25 24.81 15.00
C PHE A 255 38.23 25.29 16.07
N THR A 256 37.87 25.10 17.34
CA THR A 256 38.79 25.32 18.46
C THR A 256 39.61 24.04 18.68
N TRP A 257 40.91 24.10 18.44
CA TRP A 257 41.85 23.00 18.66
C TRP A 257 42.93 23.42 19.64
N LYS A 258 42.99 22.78 20.81
CA LYS A 258 43.96 23.08 21.88
C LYS A 258 44.03 24.56 22.28
N GLY A 259 42.91 25.27 22.17
CA GLY A 259 42.79 26.69 22.52
C GLY A 259 42.94 27.66 21.34
N ASP A 260 43.35 27.20 20.16
CA ASP A 260 43.53 28.03 18.96
C ASP A 260 42.41 27.80 17.92
N GLU A 261 42.09 28.85 17.16
CA GLU A 261 41.22 28.74 15.99
C GLU A 261 41.98 28.16 14.79
N VAL A 262 41.56 26.98 14.35
CA VAL A 262 42.16 26.28 13.20
C VAL A 262 41.13 26.11 12.09
N LYS A 263 41.62 26.15 10.84
CA LYS A 263 40.85 25.80 9.65
C LYS A 263 41.24 24.42 9.16
N HIS A 264 40.27 23.73 8.57
CA HIS A 264 40.46 22.40 8.04
C HIS A 264 41.30 22.40 6.76
N GLY A 265 42.45 21.71 6.76
CA GLY A 265 43.31 21.59 5.58
C GLY A 265 42.91 20.42 4.67
N ARG A 266 43.00 19.18 5.16
CA ARG A 266 42.65 17.94 4.40
C ARG A 266 42.24 16.79 5.33
N ARG A 267 41.20 16.05 4.93
CA ARG A 267 40.74 14.81 5.59
C ARG A 267 41.19 13.57 4.81
N TYR A 268 41.76 12.59 5.53
CA TYR A 268 42.08 11.26 5.01
C TYR A 268 41.34 10.23 5.87
N SER A 269 40.65 9.29 5.23
CA SER A 269 40.03 8.16 5.93
C SER A 269 40.58 6.85 5.37
N SER A 270 40.87 5.91 6.26
CA SER A 270 41.39 4.57 5.94
C SER A 270 40.56 3.54 6.69
N THR A 271 40.16 2.48 6.01
CA THR A 271 39.42 1.34 6.61
C THR A 271 40.30 0.11 6.55
N SER A 272 40.09 -0.85 7.46
CA SER A 272 40.61 -2.21 7.25
C SER A 272 39.86 -2.88 6.09
N PRO A 273 40.53 -3.54 5.13
CA PRO A 273 39.87 -4.14 3.97
C PRO A 273 38.93 -5.29 4.37
N THR A 274 37.70 -5.29 3.84
CA THR A 274 36.87 -6.50 3.68
C THR A 274 37.45 -7.32 2.52
N GLU A 275 38.16 -8.41 2.82
CA GLU A 275 38.73 -9.29 1.79
C GLU A 275 37.62 -9.97 0.96
N THR A 276 37.77 -9.93 -0.36
CA THR A 276 36.80 -10.41 -1.36
C THR A 276 36.89 -11.91 -1.67
N ASP A 277 37.45 -12.72 -0.77
CA ASP A 277 37.61 -14.17 -0.95
C ASP A 277 36.79 -14.93 0.12
N PRO A 278 35.75 -15.70 -0.25
CA PRO A 278 34.91 -16.44 0.70
C PRO A 278 35.65 -17.59 1.43
N SER A 279 36.88 -17.91 1.04
CA SER A 279 37.61 -19.10 1.52
C SER A 279 38.60 -18.83 2.66
N THR A 280 38.88 -17.57 3.02
CA THR A 280 39.74 -17.21 4.16
C THR A 280 38.90 -16.86 5.38
N LYS A 281 38.98 -17.70 6.43
CA LYS A 281 38.28 -17.53 7.72
C LYS A 281 38.33 -16.07 8.22
N ARG A 282 37.15 -15.43 8.34
CA ARG A 282 36.92 -14.17 9.08
C ARG A 282 37.58 -14.31 10.45
N LYS A 283 38.69 -13.60 10.68
CA LYS A 283 39.54 -13.71 11.89
C LYS A 283 39.48 -12.49 12.80
N ASP A 284 38.53 -11.58 12.58
CA ASP A 284 38.39 -10.41 13.43
C ASP A 284 37.18 -10.56 14.35
N THR A 285 37.47 -10.48 15.65
CA THR A 285 36.58 -10.67 16.78
C THR A 285 35.52 -9.58 16.88
N ILE A 286 35.70 -8.42 16.23
CA ILE A 286 34.67 -7.38 16.15
C ILE A 286 33.50 -7.81 15.26
N TYR A 287 33.76 -8.50 14.14
CA TYR A 287 32.68 -8.99 13.28
C TYR A 287 31.89 -10.08 13.97
N THR A 288 32.56 -11.00 14.67
CA THR A 288 31.88 -12.01 15.50
C THR A 288 31.04 -11.33 16.58
N LEU A 289 31.56 -10.31 17.27
CA LEU A 289 30.79 -9.57 18.29
C LEU A 289 29.52 -8.92 17.71
N ILE A 290 29.59 -8.39 16.50
CA ILE A 290 28.45 -7.77 15.82
C ILE A 290 27.45 -8.83 15.38
N ASP A 291 27.93 -9.94 14.83
CA ASP A 291 27.10 -11.07 14.43
C ASP A 291 26.34 -11.60 15.67
N GLU A 292 27.01 -11.78 16.82
CA GLU A 292 26.38 -12.18 18.08
C GLU A 292 25.41 -11.13 18.63
N ILE A 293 25.74 -9.83 18.62
CA ILE A 293 24.81 -8.79 19.08
C ILE A 293 23.58 -8.69 18.17
N ASN A 294 23.74 -8.84 16.86
CA ASN A 294 22.61 -8.86 15.94
C ASN A 294 21.76 -10.11 16.13
N GLN A 295 22.38 -11.27 16.38
CA GLN A 295 21.68 -12.51 16.68
C GLN A 295 20.89 -12.38 17.98
N ASN A 296 21.49 -11.84 19.06
CA ASN A 296 20.80 -11.57 20.31
C ASN A 296 19.65 -10.54 20.17
N ASP A 297 19.82 -9.50 19.33
CA ASP A 297 18.73 -8.54 19.01
C ASP A 297 17.59 -9.21 18.24
N LEU A 298 17.90 -10.13 17.32
CA LEU A 298 16.92 -10.94 16.61
C LEU A 298 16.21 -11.92 17.53
N GLU A 299 16.93 -12.65 18.37
CA GLU A 299 16.36 -13.55 19.38
C GLU A 299 15.47 -12.76 20.36
N MET A 300 15.87 -11.56 20.77
CA MET A 300 15.01 -10.69 21.57
C MET A 300 13.78 -10.20 20.81
N ALA A 301 13.91 -9.89 19.52
CA ALA A 301 12.76 -9.54 18.70
C ALA A 301 11.82 -10.73 18.52
N GLU A 302 12.34 -11.94 18.32
CA GLU A 302 11.56 -13.18 18.26
C GLU A 302 10.88 -13.47 19.59
N LEU A 303 11.59 -13.37 20.72
CA LEU A 303 11.00 -13.55 22.06
C LEU A 303 9.91 -12.53 22.35
N MET A 304 10.13 -11.25 22.02
CA MET A 304 9.08 -10.25 22.19
C MET A 304 7.93 -10.43 21.19
N HIS A 305 8.16 -11.00 20.01
CA HIS A 305 7.10 -11.36 19.07
C HIS A 305 6.28 -12.57 19.55
N ASP A 306 6.95 -13.60 20.06
CA ASP A 306 6.33 -14.82 20.58
C ASP A 306 5.48 -14.53 21.82
N LEU A 307 5.89 -13.55 22.62
CA LEU A 307 5.14 -13.02 23.76
C LEU A 307 4.07 -11.98 23.37
N ASP A 308 3.88 -11.70 22.07
CA ASP A 308 2.96 -10.68 21.54
C ASP A 308 3.22 -9.23 22.04
N LEU A 309 4.44 -8.95 22.48
CA LEU A 309 4.83 -7.65 23.05
C LEU A 309 5.22 -6.61 22.00
N LEU A 310 5.52 -7.03 20.76
CA LEU A 310 6.00 -6.13 19.70
C LEU A 310 4.89 -5.41 18.94
N ASP A 311 3.67 -5.94 18.96
CA ASP A 311 2.62 -5.45 18.06
C ASP A 311 1.33 -5.02 18.80
N ASP A 312 1.12 -5.37 20.08
CA ASP A 312 -0.12 -5.04 20.82
C ASP A 312 -0.02 -3.92 21.88
N HIS A 313 1.18 -3.51 22.32
CA HIS A 313 1.31 -2.67 23.53
C HIS A 313 1.68 -1.18 23.33
N GLU A 314 1.78 -0.68 22.09
CA GLU A 314 1.83 0.79 21.90
C GLU A 314 0.49 1.48 22.17
N ARG A 315 -0.64 0.75 22.18
CA ARG A 315 -1.98 1.33 22.45
C ARG A 315 -2.72 0.76 23.65
N ALA A 316 -2.36 -0.41 24.17
CA ALA A 316 -3.04 -1.01 25.33
C ALA A 316 -2.75 -0.31 26.68
N LEU A 317 -1.87 0.69 26.72
CA LEU A 317 -1.41 1.33 27.97
C LEU A 317 -1.72 2.83 28.15
N ASN A 318 -2.45 3.52 27.25
CA ASN A 318 -2.68 4.97 27.43
C ASN A 318 -1.36 5.72 27.79
N LEU A 319 -0.27 5.44 27.06
CA LEU A 319 1.03 6.07 27.29
C LEU A 319 1.15 7.45 26.60
N GLU A 320 0.08 8.25 26.69
CA GLU A 320 0.21 9.71 26.72
C GLU A 320 0.24 10.25 28.17
N GLY A 321 0.27 9.40 29.20
CA GLY A 321 0.18 9.88 30.60
C GLY A 321 0.95 9.12 31.69
N ILE A 322 1.75 8.10 31.37
CA ILE A 322 2.66 7.50 32.36
C ILE A 322 4.08 7.64 31.82
N ASP A 323 4.70 8.78 32.14
CA ASP A 323 6.14 9.00 31.98
C ASP A 323 6.87 7.82 32.63
N PHE A 324 7.57 7.01 31.83
CA PHE A 324 8.39 5.89 32.30
C PHE A 324 9.41 6.33 33.38
N ASP A 325 9.78 7.61 33.38
CA ASP A 325 10.60 8.25 34.41
C ASP A 325 9.92 8.31 35.79
N HIS A 326 8.58 8.30 35.88
CA HIS A 326 7.82 8.36 37.14
C HIS A 326 7.93 7.06 37.94
N ALA A 327 7.77 5.90 37.28
CA ALA A 327 7.87 4.59 37.93
C ALA A 327 9.32 4.27 38.37
N VAL A 328 10.30 4.69 37.57
CA VAL A 328 11.72 4.53 37.88
C VAL A 328 12.16 5.51 38.98
N SER A 329 11.70 6.77 38.98
CA SER A 329 11.97 7.78 40.01
C SER A 329 11.49 7.33 41.39
N GLN A 330 10.26 6.81 41.49
CA GLN A 330 9.68 6.36 42.76
C GLN A 330 10.42 5.18 43.39
N THR A 331 11.09 4.35 42.57
CA THR A 331 11.69 3.09 43.03
C THR A 331 13.21 3.16 43.16
N ILE A 332 13.90 3.91 42.29
CA ILE A 332 15.37 3.90 42.15
C ILE A 332 15.99 5.31 42.39
N GLY A 333 15.18 6.38 42.36
CA GLY A 333 15.66 7.77 42.46
C GLY A 333 16.28 8.31 41.17
N HIS A 334 16.56 9.62 41.12
CA HIS A 334 17.04 10.30 39.92
C HIS A 334 18.54 10.06 39.66
N ARG A 335 18.91 9.93 38.37
CA ARG A 335 20.31 9.71 37.95
C ARG A 335 21.20 10.95 38.12
N ASP A 336 20.64 12.15 38.04
CA ASP A 336 21.36 13.43 38.19
C ASP A 336 20.44 14.60 38.59
N GLU A 337 21.03 15.72 39.03
CA GLU A 337 20.29 16.89 39.56
C GLU A 337 19.50 17.63 38.46
N ALA A 338 19.96 17.54 37.20
CA ALA A 338 19.28 18.15 36.06
C ALA A 338 17.94 17.46 35.74
N THR A 339 17.86 16.12 35.87
CA THR A 339 16.61 15.39 35.67
C THR A 339 15.61 15.65 36.80
N LEU A 340 16.09 15.76 38.04
CA LEU A 340 15.27 16.17 39.18
C LEU A 340 14.67 17.57 38.99
N GLU A 341 15.47 18.56 38.58
CA GLU A 341 14.97 19.92 38.31
C GLU A 341 13.99 19.98 37.13
N ALA A 342 14.26 19.23 36.06
CA ALA A 342 13.40 19.17 34.90
C ALA A 342 12.00 18.65 35.28
N ARG A 343 11.95 17.60 36.13
CA ARG A 343 10.69 17.03 36.63
C ARG A 343 9.88 18.03 37.44
N VAL A 344 10.53 18.74 38.37
CA VAL A 344 9.88 19.76 39.21
C VAL A 344 9.38 20.94 38.37
N ARG A 345 10.12 21.34 37.33
CA ARG A 345 9.73 22.41 36.41
C ARG A 345 8.55 21.99 35.51
N GLN A 346 8.54 20.73 35.05
CA GLN A 346 7.44 20.15 34.29
C GLN A 346 6.16 20.10 35.13
N ALA A 347 6.24 19.62 36.37
CA ALA A 347 5.09 19.61 37.29
C ALA A 347 4.54 21.03 37.53
N ARG A 348 5.41 22.05 37.63
CA ARG A 348 4.99 23.45 37.73
C ARG A 348 4.32 23.97 36.46
N GLN A 349 4.77 23.52 35.29
CA GLN A 349 4.21 23.93 34.00
C GLN A 349 2.85 23.29 33.72
N GLU A 350 2.68 22.04 34.17
CA GLU A 350 1.47 21.26 33.96
C GLU A 350 0.36 21.63 34.95
N PHE A 351 0.70 21.80 36.22
CA PHE A 351 -0.28 21.99 37.29
C PHE A 351 -0.33 23.43 37.84
N GLY A 352 0.59 24.30 37.43
CA GLY A 352 0.66 25.68 37.91
C GLY A 352 0.87 25.76 39.41
N GLU A 353 0.02 26.52 40.11
CA GLU A 353 0.05 26.65 41.59
C GLU A 353 -0.61 25.49 42.33
N TYR A 354 -1.30 24.60 41.62
CA TYR A 354 -2.18 23.60 42.21
C TYR A 354 -1.66 22.18 42.00
N LEU A 355 -0.88 21.66 42.94
CA LEU A 355 -0.27 20.33 42.80
C LEU A 355 -1.18 19.24 43.43
N PRO A 356 -1.49 18.15 42.70
CA PRO A 356 -2.23 17.02 43.26
C PRO A 356 -1.47 16.32 44.40
N GLU A 357 -2.20 15.84 45.40
CA GLU A 357 -1.62 15.17 46.58
C GLU A 357 -0.89 13.88 46.18
N GLY A 358 0.37 13.73 46.58
CA GLY A 358 1.21 12.56 46.27
C GLY A 358 1.83 12.52 44.88
N HIS A 359 1.70 13.59 44.07
CA HIS A 359 2.26 13.63 42.71
C HIS A 359 3.79 13.75 42.64
N LEU A 360 4.42 14.33 43.66
CA LEU A 360 5.88 14.42 43.78
C LEU A 360 6.34 13.65 45.02
N ASN A 361 7.50 12.98 44.95
CA ASN A 361 8.12 12.32 46.10
C ASN A 361 8.71 13.35 47.09
N ASP A 362 9.16 12.92 48.28
CA ASP A 362 9.66 13.82 49.33
C ASP A 362 10.81 14.73 48.85
N THR A 363 11.72 14.19 48.03
CA THR A 363 12.88 14.93 47.50
C THR A 363 12.49 15.94 46.42
N GLU A 364 11.59 15.56 45.51
CA GLU A 364 11.03 16.44 44.48
C GLU A 364 10.17 17.54 45.10
N THR A 365 9.38 17.22 46.12
CA THR A 365 8.51 18.17 46.84
C THR A 365 9.33 19.21 47.59
N GLN A 366 10.46 18.82 48.20
CA GLN A 366 11.39 19.77 48.82
C GLN A 366 12.01 20.74 47.80
N LEU A 367 12.35 20.24 46.60
CA LEU A 367 12.90 21.07 45.54
C LEU A 367 11.81 21.98 44.94
N TYR A 368 10.60 21.48 44.74
CA TYR A 368 9.43 22.26 44.32
C TYR A 368 9.16 23.40 45.30
N THR A 369 9.14 23.09 46.60
CA THR A 369 8.91 24.07 47.66
C THR A 369 10.01 25.13 47.71
N ARG A 370 11.26 24.74 47.47
CA ARG A 370 12.41 25.66 47.43
C ARG A 370 12.36 26.61 46.23
N LEU A 371 11.97 26.10 45.05
CA LEU A 371 11.98 26.86 43.79
C LEU A 371 10.71 27.69 43.58
N TYR A 372 9.55 27.19 44.02
CA TYR A 372 8.24 27.73 43.67
C TYR A 372 7.32 28.01 44.88
N GLY A 373 7.71 27.63 46.11
CA GLY A 373 6.92 27.81 47.33
C GLY A 373 6.02 26.60 47.67
N GLU A 374 5.33 26.63 48.81
CA GLU A 374 4.43 25.54 49.22
C GLU A 374 3.27 25.39 48.22
N PRO A 375 3.05 24.17 47.66
CA PRO A 375 1.99 23.94 46.70
C PRO A 375 0.59 23.98 47.35
N VAL A 376 -0.39 24.51 46.62
CA VAL A 376 -1.79 24.53 47.07
C VAL A 376 -2.49 23.25 46.59
N THR A 377 -2.99 22.42 47.50
CA THR A 377 -3.66 21.16 47.14
C THR A 377 -5.14 21.39 46.82
N LEU A 378 -5.63 20.78 45.72
CA LEU A 378 -7.05 20.72 45.39
C LEU A 378 -7.58 19.32 45.73
N ALA A 379 -8.55 19.26 46.64
CA ALA A 379 -9.29 18.03 46.91
C ALA A 379 -10.17 17.68 45.70
N GLN A 380 -10.03 16.45 45.20
CA GLN A 380 -10.83 15.90 44.10
C GLN A 380 -12.30 15.78 44.52
N ASP A 381 -13.10 16.83 44.34
CA ASP A 381 -14.58 16.77 44.26
C ASP A 381 -15.15 18.16 43.93
N SER A 382 -14.81 18.74 42.77
CA SER A 382 -15.53 19.88 42.18
C SER A 382 -14.83 20.39 40.91
N ARG A 383 -15.06 19.74 39.76
CA ARG A 383 -14.67 20.30 38.45
C ARG A 383 -15.77 20.14 37.40
N LEU A 384 -17.00 20.09 37.88
CA LEU A 384 -18.20 20.52 37.17
C LEU A 384 -18.58 21.85 37.84
N ASP A 385 -18.82 22.86 37.00
CA ASP A 385 -19.15 24.25 37.34
C ASP A 385 -17.96 25.20 37.55
N MET A 386 -17.99 26.30 36.80
CA MET A 386 -17.11 27.49 36.84
C MET A 386 -15.76 27.24 36.14
N VAL A 387 -15.51 27.73 34.92
CA VAL A 387 -15.56 29.13 34.49
C VAL A 387 -15.88 29.22 32.99
N GLU A 388 -17.11 29.62 32.67
CA GLU A 388 -17.32 30.64 31.63
C GLU A 388 -16.72 31.93 32.18
N GLU A 389 -15.83 32.58 31.41
CA GLU A 389 -15.69 34.02 31.25
C GLU A 389 -14.29 34.34 30.67
N GLY A 390 -14.27 34.72 29.39
CA GLY A 390 -13.19 35.50 28.78
C GLY A 390 -12.19 34.73 27.93
N GLU A 391 -12.51 34.56 26.64
CA GLU A 391 -11.67 35.03 25.53
C GLU A 391 -12.47 34.92 24.22
N GLU A 392 -12.53 36.06 23.51
CA GLU A 392 -13.45 36.36 22.41
C GLU A 392 -13.22 35.48 21.16
N GLU A 393 -14.29 34.87 20.66
CA GLU A 393 -14.34 34.28 19.33
C GLU A 393 -14.29 35.39 18.27
N ILE A 394 -13.32 35.30 17.34
CA ILE A 394 -13.39 36.00 16.06
C ILE A 394 -14.36 35.18 15.18
N ASP A 395 -15.58 35.69 15.06
CA ASP A 395 -16.64 35.17 14.20
C ASP A 395 -16.22 35.20 12.71
N PRO A 396 -16.20 34.07 11.98
CA PRO A 396 -15.71 34.03 10.59
C PRO A 396 -16.61 34.70 9.54
N ASP A 397 -17.76 35.28 9.91
CA ASP A 397 -18.78 35.78 8.97
C ASP A 397 -18.87 37.32 8.84
N LYS A 398 -17.89 38.09 9.34
CA LYS A 398 -17.82 39.57 9.13
C LYS A 398 -16.95 39.98 7.94
N LEU A 399 -17.52 40.72 6.99
CA LEU A 399 -16.88 41.22 5.78
C LEU A 399 -16.28 42.63 5.98
N TYR A 400 -14.96 42.74 5.80
CA TYR A 400 -14.23 44.01 5.87
C TYR A 400 -13.72 44.49 4.51
N ARG A 401 -13.73 45.80 4.28
CA ARG A 401 -13.19 46.47 3.10
C ARG A 401 -11.95 47.28 3.48
N PHE A 402 -10.86 47.14 2.73
CA PHE A 402 -9.67 47.97 2.92
C PHE A 402 -9.86 49.37 2.33
N ASP A 403 -9.60 50.40 3.12
CA ASP A 403 -9.56 51.78 2.65
C ASP A 403 -8.17 52.14 2.11
N ALA A 404 -8.10 53.21 1.31
CA ALA A 404 -6.87 53.63 0.63
C ALA A 404 -5.86 54.32 1.56
N GLU A 405 -6.16 54.49 2.84
CA GLU A 405 -5.32 55.17 3.83
C GLU A 405 -4.75 54.20 4.89
N GLY A 406 -5.03 52.91 4.74
CA GLY A 406 -4.35 51.83 5.46
C GLY A 406 -5.17 51.22 6.62
N GLY A 407 -6.48 51.48 6.68
CA GLY A 407 -7.42 50.89 7.63
C GLY A 407 -8.42 49.93 6.99
N TRP A 408 -9.10 49.13 7.81
CA TRP A 408 -10.19 48.21 7.41
C TRP A 408 -11.52 48.70 7.99
N GLU A 409 -12.56 48.77 7.17
CA GLU A 409 -13.92 49.19 7.56
C GLU A 409 -14.91 48.02 7.38
N GLU A 410 -15.79 47.80 8.37
CA GLU A 410 -16.79 46.71 8.41
C GLU A 410 -18.05 47.09 7.62
N VAL A 411 -18.67 46.14 6.91
CA VAL A 411 -19.88 46.37 6.10
C VAL A 411 -21.09 45.69 6.74
N GLU A 412 -22.05 46.47 7.24
CA GLU A 412 -23.31 45.99 7.84
C GLU A 412 -24.37 45.64 6.76
N LEU A 413 -25.08 44.52 6.95
CA LEU A 413 -26.24 44.10 6.16
C LEU A 413 -27.51 44.36 6.99
N ASP A 414 -28.40 45.21 6.49
CA ASP A 414 -29.67 45.53 7.15
C ASP A 414 -30.65 44.34 7.14
N GLU A 415 -31.01 43.86 8.33
CA GLU A 415 -32.12 42.93 8.60
C GLU A 415 -33.44 43.70 8.84
N VAL A 416 -34.57 43.09 8.47
CA VAL A 416 -35.91 43.51 8.91
C VAL A 416 -36.62 42.29 9.51
N GLU A 417 -36.98 42.42 10.79
CA GLU A 417 -37.60 41.44 11.68
C GLU A 417 -39.06 41.07 11.33
N GLU A 418 -39.44 39.93 11.88
CA GLU A 418 -40.67 39.14 11.80
C GLU A 418 -41.87 39.73 12.56
N LEU A 419 -43.08 39.16 12.36
CA LEU A 419 -43.97 38.69 13.44
C LEU A 419 -45.19 37.90 12.90
N GLU A 420 -45.19 36.60 13.21
CA GLU A 420 -46.23 35.66 13.70
C GLU A 420 -47.72 35.73 13.27
N GLU A 421 -48.27 34.56 12.89
CA GLU A 421 -49.40 33.93 13.60
C GLU A 421 -49.65 32.46 13.16
N SER A 422 -49.87 31.59 14.15
CA SER A 422 -50.22 30.17 14.03
C SER A 422 -51.73 29.93 14.07
N GLU A 423 -52.29 29.06 13.22
CA GLU A 423 -53.34 28.08 13.60
C GLU A 423 -53.66 27.10 12.44
N THR A 424 -54.08 25.91 12.84
CA THR A 424 -54.20 24.64 12.10
C THR A 424 -55.59 24.35 11.48
N HIS A 425 -55.60 23.44 10.49
CA HIS A 425 -56.69 22.58 9.94
C HIS A 425 -57.54 23.10 8.75
N ASP A 426 -57.21 22.66 7.52
CA ASP A 426 -57.80 21.50 6.82
C ASP A 426 -57.25 21.39 5.37
N GLU A 427 -56.82 20.19 4.95
CA GLU A 427 -56.51 19.82 3.55
C GLU A 427 -57.74 20.05 2.62
N PRO A 428 -57.62 20.36 1.30
CA PRO A 428 -56.90 19.55 0.28
C PRO A 428 -56.41 20.37 -0.96
N PRO A 429 -56.15 19.79 -2.15
CA PRO A 429 -55.27 18.67 -2.50
C PRO A 429 -54.17 19.06 -3.51
N LEU A 430 -53.18 18.17 -3.60
CA LEU A 430 -52.28 17.97 -4.72
C LEU A 430 -52.98 18.02 -6.10
N VAL A 431 -52.51 18.91 -6.97
CA VAL A 431 -52.47 18.67 -8.42
C VAL A 431 -51.13 19.17 -8.94
N TYR A 432 -50.22 18.23 -9.20
CA TYR A 432 -49.07 18.48 -10.07
C TYR A 432 -49.60 18.63 -11.50
N ASP A 433 -49.57 19.84 -12.04
CA ASP A 433 -49.63 19.99 -13.49
C ASP A 433 -48.23 19.71 -14.04
N MET A 434 -48.10 18.55 -14.66
CA MET A 434 -46.85 17.88 -14.97
C MET A 434 -46.45 18.10 -16.45
N GLU A 435 -46.85 19.21 -17.07
CA GLU A 435 -46.68 19.45 -18.52
C GLU A 435 -46.14 20.86 -18.89
N ALA A 436 -45.25 21.46 -18.09
CA ALA A 436 -44.50 22.64 -18.54
C ALA A 436 -43.00 22.49 -18.28
N GLU A 437 -42.22 22.27 -19.34
CA GLU A 437 -40.76 22.37 -19.28
C GLU A 437 -40.32 23.82 -19.02
N PRO A 438 -39.25 24.05 -18.22
CA PRO A 438 -38.73 25.40 -18.01
C PRO A 438 -38.16 25.97 -19.32
N PRO A 439 -38.28 27.28 -19.57
CA PRO A 439 -37.77 27.89 -20.78
C PRO A 439 -36.24 27.75 -20.85
N ILE A 440 -35.75 27.26 -21.99
CA ILE A 440 -34.33 27.13 -22.29
C ILE A 440 -33.81 28.51 -22.71
N ASP A 441 -32.96 29.13 -21.89
CA ASP A 441 -32.28 30.36 -22.28
C ASP A 441 -31.32 30.09 -23.45
N GLU A 442 -31.62 30.69 -24.60
CA GLU A 442 -30.75 30.62 -25.78
C GLU A 442 -29.39 31.26 -25.47
N THR A 443 -28.34 30.46 -25.50
CA THR A 443 -26.97 30.98 -25.38
C THR A 443 -26.58 31.83 -26.59
N ILE A 444 -25.72 32.84 -26.39
CA ILE A 444 -25.19 33.73 -27.45
C ILE A 444 -24.57 32.95 -28.63
N ALA A 445 -24.09 31.72 -28.39
CA ALA A 445 -23.57 30.85 -29.43
C ALA A 445 -24.67 30.30 -30.36
N MET A 446 -25.87 30.03 -29.84
CA MET A 446 -27.02 29.56 -30.63
C MET A 446 -27.55 30.67 -31.54
N GLN A 447 -27.63 31.89 -31.03
CA GLN A 447 -28.03 33.07 -31.82
C GLN A 447 -27.07 33.34 -32.98
N ARG A 448 -25.75 33.32 -32.74
CA ARG A 448 -24.74 33.50 -33.79
C ARG A 448 -24.79 32.39 -34.86
N THR A 449 -25.12 31.17 -34.47
CA THR A 449 -25.22 30.05 -35.41
C THR A 449 -26.45 30.18 -36.31
N ARG A 450 -27.55 30.72 -35.76
CA ARG A 450 -28.78 31.05 -36.50
C ARG A 450 -28.57 32.18 -37.51
N GLU A 451 -27.95 33.28 -37.09
CA GLU A 451 -27.65 34.43 -37.97
C GLU A 451 -26.74 34.03 -39.14
N VAL A 452 -25.75 33.16 -38.89
CA VAL A 452 -24.84 32.67 -39.95
C VAL A 452 -25.58 31.75 -40.94
N ALA A 453 -26.54 30.94 -40.48
CA ALA A 453 -27.32 30.08 -41.35
C ALA A 453 -28.32 30.87 -42.23
N GLU A 454 -28.97 31.90 -41.67
CA GLU A 454 -29.83 32.82 -42.43
C GLU A 454 -29.06 33.59 -43.51
N GLN A 455 -27.85 34.08 -43.19
CA GLN A 455 -27.01 34.80 -44.17
C GLN A 455 -26.55 33.91 -45.34
N LEU A 456 -26.50 32.60 -45.14
CA LEU A 456 -26.11 31.62 -46.16
C LEU A 456 -27.31 30.99 -46.89
N GLY A 457 -28.54 31.45 -46.59
CA GLY A 457 -29.77 30.92 -47.19
C GLY A 457 -30.05 29.46 -46.83
N GLY A 458 -29.53 28.98 -45.69
CA GLY A 458 -29.76 27.63 -45.19
C GLY A 458 -30.82 27.63 -44.09
N GLU A 459 -31.85 26.80 -44.23
CA GLU A 459 -32.75 26.48 -43.11
C GLU A 459 -32.00 25.61 -42.09
N ILE A 460 -31.96 26.06 -40.82
CA ILE A 460 -31.58 25.18 -39.73
C ILE A 460 -32.79 24.29 -39.46
N MET A 461 -32.76 23.06 -39.98
CA MET A 461 -33.65 22.01 -39.49
C MET A 461 -33.29 21.69 -38.03
N LEU A 462 -33.95 22.36 -37.09
CA LEU A 462 -34.14 21.85 -35.75
C LEU A 462 -35.18 20.72 -35.84
N GLU A 463 -34.83 19.61 -36.49
CA GLU A 463 -35.48 18.34 -36.13
C GLU A 463 -35.04 18.04 -34.71
N GLN A 464 -35.82 18.55 -33.76
CA GLN A 464 -36.13 17.81 -32.54
C GLN A 464 -36.56 16.42 -33.02
N PHE A 465 -35.65 15.46 -32.97
CA PHE A 465 -36.08 14.08 -32.82
C PHE A 465 -36.67 14.06 -31.41
N GLU A 466 -37.98 14.31 -31.35
CA GLU A 466 -38.85 13.72 -30.34
C GLU A 466 -38.39 12.27 -30.20
N ASP A 467 -37.60 11.99 -29.17
CA ASP A 467 -37.57 10.65 -28.61
C ASP A 467 -39.02 10.47 -28.12
N GLU A 468 -39.84 9.85 -28.97
CA GLU A 468 -41.20 9.44 -28.64
C GLU A 468 -41.19 8.92 -27.20
N ALA A 469 -41.83 9.67 -26.31
CA ALA A 469 -42.44 9.13 -25.12
C ALA A 469 -43.60 8.23 -25.58
N ALA A 470 -43.27 7.16 -26.31
CA ALA A 470 -44.16 6.04 -26.52
C ALA A 470 -44.28 5.33 -25.17
N SER A 471 -45.47 5.37 -24.59
CA SER A 471 -45.89 4.45 -23.55
C SER A 471 -45.96 3.04 -24.14
N ASP A 472 -44.81 2.38 -24.30
CA ASP A 472 -44.72 1.12 -25.04
C ASP A 472 -44.79 -0.07 -24.07
N SER A 473 -45.95 -0.71 -24.05
CA SER A 473 -46.29 -1.96 -23.36
C SER A 473 -45.67 -3.20 -24.02
N THR A 474 -44.52 -3.12 -24.70
CA THR A 474 -43.85 -4.26 -25.34
C THR A 474 -42.66 -4.77 -24.50
N PRO A 475 -42.25 -6.06 -24.57
CA PRO A 475 -41.16 -6.57 -23.74
C PRO A 475 -39.88 -5.76 -23.99
N ARG A 476 -39.37 -5.12 -22.92
CA ARG A 476 -38.38 -4.02 -22.97
C ARG A 476 -37.05 -4.36 -23.67
N PHE A 477 -36.65 -5.63 -23.70
CA PHE A 477 -35.39 -6.16 -24.24
C PHE A 477 -35.58 -7.57 -24.81
N HIS A 478 -34.74 -7.98 -25.76
CA HIS A 478 -34.70 -9.38 -26.20
C HIS A 478 -34.28 -10.29 -25.02
N PRO A 479 -34.86 -11.49 -24.82
CA PRO A 479 -34.54 -12.39 -23.71
C PRO A 479 -33.05 -12.69 -23.58
N LEU A 480 -32.37 -13.03 -24.68
CA LEU A 480 -30.91 -13.23 -24.68
C LEU A 480 -30.12 -11.97 -24.27
N THR A 481 -30.66 -10.77 -24.55
CA THR A 481 -30.06 -9.52 -24.09
C THR A 481 -30.26 -9.36 -22.58
N SER A 482 -31.44 -9.66 -22.06
CA SER A 482 -31.73 -9.63 -20.62
C SER A 482 -30.87 -10.64 -19.85
N MET A 483 -30.74 -11.88 -20.34
CA MET A 483 -29.89 -12.92 -19.77
C MET A 483 -28.41 -12.55 -19.82
N GLY A 484 -27.99 -11.84 -20.88
CA GLY A 484 -26.62 -11.38 -21.08
C GLY A 484 -26.22 -10.17 -20.24
N LYS A 485 -27.12 -9.57 -19.45
CA LYS A 485 -26.79 -8.38 -18.63
C LYS A 485 -25.83 -8.72 -17.51
N PHE A 486 -24.70 -8.00 -17.48
CA PHE A 486 -23.73 -8.13 -16.39
C PHE A 486 -24.19 -7.43 -15.10
N SER A 487 -24.90 -6.30 -15.21
CA SER A 487 -25.35 -5.55 -14.04
C SER A 487 -26.30 -6.37 -13.16
N THR A 488 -26.30 -6.08 -11.86
CA THR A 488 -27.36 -6.46 -10.94
C THR A 488 -28.69 -5.82 -11.35
N ASP A 489 -29.80 -6.31 -10.80
CA ASP A 489 -31.11 -5.68 -10.91
C ASP A 489 -31.66 -5.41 -9.51
N PRO A 490 -31.72 -4.15 -9.04
CA PRO A 490 -31.34 -2.92 -9.75
C PRO A 490 -29.84 -2.80 -10.06
N SER A 491 -29.48 -2.03 -11.10
CA SER A 491 -28.09 -1.84 -11.54
C SER A 491 -27.18 -1.13 -10.55
N THR A 492 -27.78 -0.35 -9.63
CA THR A 492 -27.08 0.30 -8.52
C THR A 492 -27.37 -0.49 -7.26
N ILE A 493 -26.31 -0.93 -6.58
CA ILE A 493 -26.44 -1.66 -5.32
C ILE A 493 -26.69 -0.67 -4.19
N PHE A 494 -27.71 -0.97 -3.39
CA PHE A 494 -27.96 -0.30 -2.13
C PHE A 494 -27.48 -1.27 -1.04
N PRO A 495 -26.35 -1.00 -0.39
CA PRO A 495 -25.89 -1.81 0.73
C PRO A 495 -27.03 -2.00 1.74
N PRO A 496 -27.36 -3.24 2.13
CA PRO A 496 -28.55 -3.51 2.94
C PRO A 496 -28.48 -2.79 4.28
N LYS A 497 -29.62 -2.27 4.74
CA LYS A 497 -29.72 -1.59 6.03
C LYS A 497 -29.59 -2.57 7.18
N ASP A 498 -30.29 -3.69 7.10
CA ASP A 498 -30.46 -4.57 8.25
C ASP A 498 -29.22 -5.43 8.51
N THR A 499 -28.53 -5.89 7.45
CA THR A 499 -27.41 -6.83 7.56
C THR A 499 -26.02 -6.20 7.46
N LEU A 500 -25.92 -4.96 6.96
CA LEU A 500 -24.62 -4.32 6.70
C LEU A 500 -24.55 -2.90 7.25
N THR A 501 -25.32 -1.96 6.69
CA THR A 501 -25.10 -0.54 7.01
C THR A 501 -25.62 -0.13 8.38
N GLY A 502 -26.70 -0.76 8.87
CA GLY A 502 -27.25 -0.56 10.21
C GLY A 502 -26.28 -1.04 11.29
N PRO A 503 -25.89 -2.32 11.31
CA PRO A 503 -24.91 -2.84 12.27
C PRO A 503 -23.59 -2.05 12.27
N VAL A 504 -23.05 -1.74 11.09
CA VAL A 504 -21.85 -0.88 11.00
C VAL A 504 -22.10 0.50 11.59
N SER A 505 -23.27 1.11 11.36
CA SER A 505 -23.59 2.42 11.95
C SER A 505 -23.68 2.38 13.47
N VAL A 506 -24.17 1.28 14.05
CA VAL A 506 -24.20 1.04 15.51
C VAL A 506 -22.78 0.88 16.05
N ILE A 507 -21.95 0.05 15.41
CA ILE A 507 -20.55 -0.12 15.83
C ILE A 507 -19.79 1.22 15.77
N LEU A 508 -20.07 2.05 14.77
CA LEU A 508 -19.40 3.34 14.59
C LEU A 508 -19.99 4.46 15.47
N SER A 509 -21.18 4.31 16.07
CA SER A 509 -21.80 5.38 16.86
C SER A 509 -21.07 5.65 18.18
N ASP A 510 -20.33 4.65 18.67
CA ASP A 510 -19.54 4.75 19.90
C ASP A 510 -18.25 5.56 19.72
N PHE A 511 -17.95 5.98 18.48
CA PHE A 511 -16.69 6.63 18.14
C PHE A 511 -16.91 7.99 17.46
N SER A 512 -15.97 8.92 17.68
CA SER A 512 -15.99 10.24 17.04
C SER A 512 -15.84 10.15 15.53
N ASN A 513 -16.79 10.75 14.81
CA ASN A 513 -16.77 10.81 13.33
C ASN A 513 -15.52 11.49 12.78
N LYS A 514 -14.95 12.46 13.53
CA LYS A 514 -13.72 13.16 13.17
C LYS A 514 -12.53 12.18 13.18
N HIS A 515 -12.41 11.39 14.24
CA HIS A 515 -11.32 10.41 14.37
C HIS A 515 -11.44 9.30 13.34
N ILE A 516 -12.65 8.84 13.02
CA ILE A 516 -12.87 7.85 11.96
C ILE A 516 -12.41 8.43 10.61
N ALA A 517 -12.79 9.67 10.29
CA ALA A 517 -12.40 10.32 9.04
C ALA A 517 -10.89 10.55 8.94
N GLU A 518 -10.24 11.06 9.99
CA GLU A 518 -8.80 11.29 10.04
C GLU A 518 -8.01 9.98 9.93
N THR A 519 -8.44 8.92 10.62
CA THR A 519 -7.82 7.60 10.54
C THR A 519 -7.99 7.00 9.15
N ALA A 520 -9.17 7.13 8.53
CA ALA A 520 -9.39 6.70 7.15
C ALA A 520 -8.53 7.46 6.15
N HIS A 521 -8.35 8.77 6.32
CA HIS A 521 -7.49 9.58 5.46
C HIS A 521 -6.02 9.20 5.64
N ARG A 522 -5.58 8.89 6.87
CA ARG A 522 -4.23 8.40 7.15
C ARG A 522 -3.99 7.04 6.50
N ALA A 523 -4.89 6.07 6.71
CA ALA A 523 -4.77 4.71 6.20
C ALA A 523 -4.84 4.64 4.67
N PHE A 524 -5.70 5.44 4.03
CA PHE A 524 -5.98 5.31 2.60
C PHE A 524 -5.47 6.46 1.71
N GLY A 525 -4.65 7.38 2.23
CA GLY A 525 -3.96 8.41 1.45
C GLY A 525 -4.77 9.66 1.12
N GLY A 526 -5.57 10.13 2.08
CA GLY A 526 -6.28 11.41 2.05
C GLY A 526 -7.78 11.30 1.77
N ARG A 527 -8.45 12.45 1.61
CA ARG A 527 -9.93 12.58 1.54
C ARG A 527 -10.63 11.71 0.49
N SER A 528 -9.97 11.43 -0.63
CA SER A 528 -10.53 10.59 -1.70
C SER A 528 -10.28 9.09 -1.54
N LEU A 529 -9.63 8.68 -0.44
CA LEU A 529 -9.30 7.30 -0.09
C LEU A 529 -8.68 6.49 -1.26
N PRO A 530 -7.69 7.03 -2.00
CA PRO A 530 -7.20 6.39 -3.22
C PRO A 530 -6.55 5.01 -3.01
N HIS A 531 -6.09 4.69 -1.80
CA HIS A 531 -5.53 3.38 -1.43
C HIS A 531 -6.55 2.44 -0.77
N SER A 532 -7.84 2.78 -0.79
CA SER A 532 -8.95 1.85 -0.48
C SER A 532 -9.35 1.03 -1.71
N ALA A 533 -10.53 0.40 -1.69
CA ALA A 533 -11.12 -0.22 -2.88
C ALA A 533 -11.42 0.78 -4.02
N THR A 534 -11.53 2.09 -3.72
CA THR A 534 -11.80 3.14 -4.70
C THR A 534 -10.70 3.26 -5.75
N THR A 535 -11.05 3.28 -7.03
CA THR A 535 -10.09 3.51 -8.13
C THR A 535 -10.08 5.00 -8.55
N PRO A 536 -9.02 5.75 -8.23
CA PRO A 536 -8.96 7.17 -8.56
C PRO A 536 -8.92 7.43 -10.07
N PRO A 537 -9.51 8.54 -10.58
CA PRO A 537 -9.38 8.96 -11.96
C PRO A 537 -7.92 9.02 -12.45
N PRO A 538 -7.61 8.60 -13.70
CA PRO A 538 -6.24 8.58 -14.23
C PRO A 538 -5.50 9.92 -14.17
N ARG A 539 -6.23 11.04 -14.13
CA ARG A 539 -5.67 12.40 -14.01
C ARG A 539 -4.93 12.65 -12.70
N MET A 540 -5.25 11.91 -11.63
CA MET A 540 -4.62 12.08 -10.31
C MET A 540 -3.25 11.41 -10.21
N GLN A 541 -2.87 10.56 -11.17
CA GLN A 541 -1.56 9.90 -11.24
C GLN A 541 -1.12 9.19 -9.95
N VAL A 542 -2.08 8.70 -9.16
CA VAL A 542 -1.80 8.01 -7.90
C VAL A 542 -1.10 6.68 -8.18
N PRO A 543 -0.10 6.27 -7.36
CA PRO A 543 0.48 4.94 -7.43
C PRO A 543 -0.58 3.83 -7.38
N GLN A 544 -0.40 2.80 -8.20
CA GLN A 544 -1.21 1.59 -8.14
C GLN A 544 -0.64 0.67 -7.06
N GLN A 545 -1.17 0.79 -5.84
CA GLN A 545 -0.79 0.04 -4.66
C GLN A 545 -1.93 -0.92 -4.24
N PRO A 546 -1.63 -1.97 -3.47
CA PRO A 546 -2.64 -2.78 -2.80
C PRO A 546 -3.49 -1.96 -1.83
N ILE A 547 -4.57 -2.56 -1.33
CA ILE A 547 -5.38 -1.95 -0.26
C ILE A 547 -4.54 -1.97 1.01
N ALA A 548 -4.48 -0.84 1.71
CA ALA A 548 -3.56 -0.67 2.85
C ALA A 548 -3.90 -1.52 4.08
N LEU A 549 -5.18 -1.88 4.27
CA LEU A 549 -5.65 -2.71 5.38
C LEU A 549 -6.20 -4.03 4.83
N GLU A 550 -5.74 -5.15 5.38
CA GLU A 550 -6.14 -6.50 5.00
C GLU A 550 -6.86 -7.20 6.15
N ALA A 551 -7.88 -8.04 5.87
CA ALA A 551 -8.58 -8.76 6.95
C ALA A 551 -7.68 -9.80 7.63
N SER A 552 -6.74 -10.38 6.88
CA SER A 552 -5.78 -11.39 7.36
C SER A 552 -4.61 -10.81 8.16
N GLN A 553 -4.48 -9.48 8.24
CA GLN A 553 -3.41 -8.88 9.03
C GLN A 553 -3.61 -9.20 10.52
N ARG A 554 -2.54 -9.57 11.22
CA ARG A 554 -2.61 -9.96 12.64
C ARG A 554 -2.93 -8.77 13.55
N PHE A 555 -2.38 -7.60 13.24
CA PHE A 555 -2.56 -6.40 14.06
C PHE A 555 -3.34 -5.33 13.31
N MET A 556 -4.40 -4.86 13.95
CA MET A 556 -5.19 -3.73 13.50
C MET A 556 -5.66 -3.03 14.75
N THR A 557 -5.56 -1.71 14.76
CA THR A 557 -6.03 -0.95 15.91
C THR A 557 -7.55 -0.83 15.89
N GLU A 558 -8.19 -0.59 17.04
CA GLU A 558 -9.66 -0.45 17.14
C GLU A 558 -10.24 0.52 16.11
N MET A 559 -9.54 1.65 15.90
CA MET A 559 -9.94 2.66 14.90
C MET A 559 -9.70 2.20 13.46
N GLU A 560 -8.63 1.46 13.19
CA GLU A 560 -8.42 0.88 11.86
C GLU A 560 -9.45 -0.21 11.54
N ALA A 561 -9.88 -0.99 12.53
CA ALA A 561 -10.97 -1.96 12.38
C ALA A 561 -12.29 -1.27 12.07
N ASN A 562 -12.61 -0.19 12.78
CA ASN A 562 -13.76 0.67 12.47
C ASN A 562 -13.67 1.25 11.04
N VAL A 563 -12.49 1.72 10.65
CA VAL A 563 -12.23 2.26 9.30
C VAL A 563 -12.33 1.17 8.23
N TYR A 564 -11.90 -0.06 8.51
CA TYR A 564 -12.06 -1.21 7.62
C TYR A 564 -13.55 -1.45 7.32
N LEU A 565 -14.40 -1.48 8.35
CA LEU A 565 -15.86 -1.59 8.20
C LEU A 565 -16.45 -0.38 7.47
N ALA A 566 -16.02 0.83 7.81
CA ALA A 566 -16.61 2.04 7.24
C ALA A 566 -16.24 2.26 5.76
N ALA A 567 -15.01 1.92 5.36
CA ALA A 567 -14.48 2.23 4.04
C ALA A 567 -14.43 1.04 3.07
N LEU A 568 -14.19 -0.18 3.55
CA LEU A 568 -13.94 -1.34 2.69
C LEU A 568 -15.16 -2.26 2.56
N TYR A 569 -15.89 -2.54 3.64
CA TYR A 569 -17.04 -3.45 3.63
C TYR A 569 -18.10 -3.12 2.55
N PRO A 570 -18.59 -1.86 2.41
CA PRO A 570 -19.58 -1.55 1.37
C PRO A 570 -19.09 -1.83 -0.05
N ALA A 571 -17.80 -1.55 -0.31
CA ALA A 571 -17.19 -1.78 -1.61
C ALA A 571 -16.95 -3.27 -1.88
N MET A 572 -16.43 -4.01 -0.88
CA MET A 572 -16.17 -5.45 -0.97
C MET A 572 -17.48 -6.25 -1.13
N TYR A 573 -18.53 -5.88 -0.38
CA TYR A 573 -19.87 -6.42 -0.55
C TYR A 573 -20.38 -6.18 -1.97
N ALA A 574 -20.29 -4.94 -2.47
CA ALA A 574 -20.80 -4.60 -3.79
C ALA A 574 -20.07 -5.31 -4.94
N SER A 575 -18.74 -5.44 -4.88
CA SER A 575 -17.98 -6.18 -5.90
C SER A 575 -18.24 -7.68 -5.81
N ALA A 576 -18.27 -8.26 -4.61
CA ALA A 576 -18.58 -9.67 -4.41
C ALA A 576 -19.99 -10.02 -4.90
N LEU A 577 -21.01 -9.23 -4.53
CA LEU A 577 -22.40 -9.44 -4.96
C LEU A 577 -22.52 -9.40 -6.48
N SER A 578 -21.89 -8.42 -7.14
CA SER A 578 -21.88 -8.30 -8.61
C SER A 578 -21.31 -9.55 -9.29
N VAL A 579 -20.21 -10.09 -8.78
CA VAL A 579 -19.58 -11.30 -9.33
C VAL A 579 -20.41 -12.55 -9.02
N LEU A 580 -20.93 -12.69 -7.81
CA LEU A 580 -21.75 -13.83 -7.43
C LEU A 580 -23.07 -13.87 -8.21
N VAL A 581 -23.69 -12.73 -8.50
CA VAL A 581 -24.88 -12.64 -9.38
C VAL A 581 -24.55 -13.14 -10.79
N GLU A 582 -23.39 -12.76 -11.33
CA GLU A 582 -22.93 -13.27 -12.63
C GLU A 582 -22.67 -14.79 -12.58
N VAL A 583 -22.03 -15.30 -11.52
CA VAL A 583 -21.80 -16.74 -11.33
C VAL A 583 -23.13 -17.50 -11.25
N ARG A 584 -24.09 -17.02 -10.46
CA ARG A 584 -25.44 -17.60 -10.35
C ARG A 584 -26.19 -17.57 -11.68
N LYS A 585 -26.07 -16.49 -12.47
CA LYS A 585 -26.64 -16.42 -13.84
C LYS A 585 -26.03 -17.45 -14.79
N ARG A 586 -24.73 -17.75 -14.67
CA ARG A 586 -24.02 -18.68 -15.57
C ARG A 586 -24.14 -20.15 -15.18
N LEU A 587 -24.14 -20.45 -13.88
CA LEU A 587 -24.31 -21.81 -13.37
C LEU A 587 -25.79 -22.20 -13.25
N GLY A 588 -26.70 -21.23 -13.25
CA GLY A 588 -28.14 -21.44 -13.19
C GLY A 588 -28.67 -21.63 -11.77
N THR A 589 -30.00 -21.66 -11.64
CA THR A 589 -30.71 -21.83 -10.36
C THR A 589 -30.44 -23.20 -9.74
N GLU A 590 -30.40 -24.26 -10.55
CA GLU A 590 -30.16 -25.62 -10.06
C GLU A 590 -28.85 -25.75 -9.28
N TRP A 591 -27.80 -25.03 -9.68
CA TRP A 591 -26.53 -25.07 -8.97
C TRP A 591 -26.67 -24.59 -7.51
N ILE A 592 -27.30 -23.44 -7.30
CA ILE A 592 -27.45 -22.88 -5.95
C ILE A 592 -28.46 -23.68 -5.12
N ARG A 593 -29.52 -24.20 -5.74
CA ARG A 593 -30.50 -25.05 -5.07
C ARG A 593 -29.90 -26.37 -4.61
N ASN A 594 -29.06 -27.00 -5.44
CA ASN A 594 -28.34 -28.21 -5.08
C ASN A 594 -27.37 -27.98 -3.91
N LEU A 595 -26.74 -26.80 -3.84
CA LEU A 595 -25.91 -26.42 -2.69
C LEU A 595 -26.75 -26.24 -1.42
N MET A 596 -27.92 -25.61 -1.53
CA MET A 596 -28.84 -25.42 -0.39
C MET A 596 -29.47 -26.71 0.11
N ALA A 597 -29.65 -27.70 -0.76
CA ALA A 597 -30.23 -29.00 -0.44
C ALA A 597 -29.27 -29.96 0.29
N GLN A 598 -28.00 -29.59 0.46
CA GLN A 598 -27.02 -30.39 1.21
C GLN A 598 -27.38 -30.43 2.71
N GLU A 599 -27.10 -31.55 3.39
CA GLU A 599 -27.48 -31.76 4.81
C GLU A 599 -26.95 -30.68 5.77
N ASP A 600 -25.73 -30.17 5.53
CA ASP A 600 -25.09 -29.10 6.32
C ASP A 600 -25.17 -27.72 5.62
N GLY A 601 -25.87 -27.63 4.49
CA GLY A 601 -25.86 -26.47 3.58
C GLY A 601 -24.49 -26.20 2.93
N PRO A 602 -24.36 -25.12 2.13
CA PRO A 602 -23.11 -24.81 1.45
C PRO A 602 -21.99 -24.43 2.41
N HIS A 603 -20.77 -24.92 2.15
CA HIS A 603 -19.56 -24.49 2.86
C HIS A 603 -18.87 -23.35 2.11
N VAL A 604 -18.84 -22.15 2.70
CA VAL A 604 -18.27 -20.95 2.06
C VAL A 604 -17.09 -20.40 2.84
N LEU A 605 -16.05 -20.00 2.12
CA LEU A 605 -14.86 -19.36 2.67
C LEU A 605 -14.69 -17.93 2.11
N ASP A 606 -14.64 -16.95 2.98
CA ASP A 606 -14.19 -15.58 2.67
C ASP A 606 -12.75 -15.39 3.18
N VAL A 607 -11.83 -15.17 2.26
CA VAL A 607 -10.38 -15.16 2.54
C VAL A 607 -9.87 -13.78 2.94
N SER A 608 -10.50 -12.70 2.50
CA SER A 608 -9.88 -11.36 2.60
C SER A 608 -10.86 -10.19 2.65
N ALA A 609 -12.18 -10.43 2.54
CA ALA A 609 -13.19 -9.39 2.68
C ALA A 609 -13.64 -9.15 4.14
N GLY A 610 -13.07 -9.89 5.10
CA GLY A 610 -13.43 -9.80 6.50
C GLY A 610 -14.89 -10.15 6.79
N GLY A 611 -15.58 -10.86 5.89
CA GLY A 611 -16.97 -11.29 6.02
C GLY A 611 -17.95 -10.55 5.10
N ALA A 612 -17.55 -9.45 4.47
CA ALA A 612 -18.38 -8.75 3.49
C ALA A 612 -18.75 -9.64 2.28
N GLY A 613 -17.89 -10.60 1.92
CA GLY A 613 -18.17 -11.59 0.87
C GLY A 613 -19.23 -12.60 1.29
N VAL A 614 -19.20 -13.04 2.57
CA VAL A 614 -20.23 -13.92 3.15
C VAL A 614 -21.59 -13.22 3.20
N LEU A 615 -21.64 -11.94 3.57
CA LEU A 615 -22.89 -11.17 3.56
C LEU A 615 -23.51 -11.13 2.14
N ALA A 616 -22.69 -10.86 1.13
CA ALA A 616 -23.14 -10.88 -0.27
C ALA A 616 -23.62 -12.27 -0.71
N TRP A 617 -22.96 -13.34 -0.27
CA TRP A 617 -23.39 -14.72 -0.52
C TRP A 617 -24.74 -15.04 0.13
N ARG A 618 -24.94 -14.66 1.39
CA ARG A 618 -26.19 -14.87 2.14
C ARG A 618 -27.37 -14.17 1.49
N ASP A 619 -27.18 -12.96 0.97
CA ASP A 619 -28.26 -12.25 0.28
C ASP A 619 -28.69 -12.95 -1.01
N ILE A 620 -27.75 -13.61 -1.71
CA ILE A 620 -28.09 -14.42 -2.89
C ILE A 620 -28.85 -15.69 -2.48
N LEU A 621 -28.41 -16.37 -1.41
CA LEU A 621 -29.15 -17.52 -0.87
C LEU A 621 -30.56 -17.13 -0.43
N ARG A 622 -30.71 -16.00 0.25
CA ARG A 622 -32.00 -15.47 0.70
C ARG A 622 -32.91 -15.17 -0.48
N ALA A 623 -32.39 -14.51 -1.52
CA ALA A 623 -33.15 -14.22 -2.73
C ALA A 623 -33.57 -15.50 -3.48
N GLU A 624 -32.71 -16.52 -3.55
CA GLU A 624 -33.09 -17.81 -4.13
C GLU A 624 -34.13 -18.55 -3.28
N TRP A 625 -33.98 -18.52 -1.95
CA TRP A 625 -34.92 -19.10 -1.01
C TRP A 625 -36.31 -18.46 -1.14
N GLU A 626 -36.37 -17.13 -1.22
CA GLU A 626 -37.59 -16.36 -1.46
C GLU A 626 -38.28 -16.75 -2.77
N ALA A 627 -37.49 -17.00 -3.82
CA ALA A 627 -38.03 -17.42 -5.11
C ALA A 627 -38.54 -18.87 -5.10
N MET A 628 -37.98 -19.74 -4.25
CA MET A 628 -38.41 -21.15 -4.13
C MET A 628 -39.68 -21.31 -3.29
N VAL A 629 -39.84 -20.53 -2.22
CA VAL A 629 -40.96 -20.65 -1.27
C VAL A 629 -41.61 -19.28 -1.07
N PRO A 630 -42.49 -18.83 -1.99
CA PRO A 630 -43.07 -17.49 -1.94
C PRO A 630 -44.09 -17.29 -0.80
N ASP A 631 -44.79 -18.34 -0.37
CA ASP A 631 -45.85 -18.28 0.65
C ASP A 631 -45.32 -18.44 2.10
N ARG A 632 -44.02 -18.22 2.33
CA ARG A 632 -43.38 -18.46 3.64
C ARG A 632 -43.81 -17.45 4.71
N SER A 633 -43.76 -17.88 5.97
CA SER A 633 -43.79 -16.94 7.09
C SER A 633 -42.44 -16.17 7.19
N PRO A 634 -42.43 -14.90 7.58
CA PRO A 634 -41.18 -14.13 7.76
C PRO A 634 -40.20 -14.72 8.78
N GLU A 635 -40.66 -15.66 9.62
CA GLU A 635 -39.91 -16.24 10.74
C GLU A 635 -39.17 -17.54 10.38
N GLU A 636 -39.42 -18.14 9.21
CA GLU A 636 -38.72 -19.36 8.78
C GLU A 636 -37.27 -19.05 8.33
N PRO A 637 -36.25 -19.65 8.97
CA PRO A 637 -34.86 -19.36 8.68
C PRO A 637 -34.42 -19.90 7.31
N CYS A 638 -33.68 -19.08 6.55
CA CYS A 638 -33.05 -19.49 5.30
C CYS A 638 -31.87 -20.44 5.60
N PRO A 639 -31.71 -21.56 4.88
CA PRO A 639 -30.53 -22.41 5.02
C PRO A 639 -29.30 -21.70 4.44
N VAL A 640 -28.51 -21.05 5.30
CA VAL A 640 -27.31 -20.29 4.91
C VAL A 640 -26.03 -21.12 4.86
N GLY A 641 -26.07 -22.35 5.39
CA GLY A 641 -24.92 -23.26 5.49
C GLY A 641 -23.84 -22.79 6.45
N ARG A 642 -22.65 -23.41 6.39
CA ARG A 642 -21.50 -23.03 7.23
C ARG A 642 -20.61 -22.02 6.52
N SER A 643 -20.38 -20.89 7.17
CA SER A 643 -19.48 -19.85 6.67
C SER A 643 -18.18 -19.84 7.45
N THR A 644 -17.05 -19.69 6.75
CA THR A 644 -15.73 -19.49 7.33
C THR A 644 -15.16 -18.17 6.83
N VAL A 645 -14.62 -17.35 7.72
CA VAL A 645 -14.01 -16.06 7.37
C VAL A 645 -12.61 -16.01 7.93
N VAL A 646 -11.64 -15.60 7.11
CA VAL A 646 -10.28 -15.36 7.56
C VAL A 646 -10.18 -13.93 8.11
N ILE A 647 -9.95 -13.81 9.42
CA ILE A 647 -9.70 -12.55 10.11
C ILE A 647 -8.54 -12.77 11.09
N GLY A 648 -7.38 -12.20 10.74
CA GLY A 648 -6.18 -12.23 11.58
C GLY A 648 -6.34 -11.35 12.81
N SER A 649 -6.89 -10.16 12.62
CA SER A 649 -6.95 -9.14 13.67
C SER A 649 -8.03 -9.41 14.71
N ASP A 650 -7.61 -9.37 15.98
CA ASP A 650 -8.50 -9.49 17.14
C ASP A 650 -9.37 -8.24 17.37
N ALA A 651 -9.02 -7.09 16.79
CA ALA A 651 -9.88 -5.90 16.79
C ALA A 651 -11.03 -6.00 15.76
N LEU A 652 -10.77 -6.58 14.59
CA LEU A 652 -11.77 -6.69 13.53
C LEU A 652 -12.75 -7.86 13.76
N ARG A 653 -12.26 -8.98 14.31
CA ARG A 653 -13.03 -10.21 14.53
C ARG A 653 -14.32 -10.01 15.36
N PRO A 654 -14.32 -9.37 16.55
CA PRO A 654 -15.53 -9.19 17.36
C PRO A 654 -16.53 -8.26 16.69
N ARG A 655 -16.08 -7.29 15.88
CA ARG A 655 -16.98 -6.42 15.13
C ARG A 655 -17.65 -7.15 13.97
N ALA A 656 -16.88 -7.99 13.27
CA ALA A 656 -17.40 -8.83 12.19
C ALA A 656 -18.40 -9.87 12.72
N SER A 657 -18.16 -10.46 13.90
CA SER A 657 -19.05 -11.48 14.48
C SER A 657 -20.44 -10.93 14.83
N VAL A 658 -20.58 -9.64 15.14
CA VAL A 658 -21.89 -8.99 15.35
C VAL A 658 -22.79 -9.08 14.10
N MET A 659 -22.20 -9.11 12.90
CA MET A 659 -22.95 -9.17 11.63
C MET A 659 -23.04 -10.60 11.06
N LEU A 660 -22.30 -11.55 11.61
CA LEU A 660 -22.05 -12.85 11.00
C LEU A 660 -22.45 -13.98 11.94
N GLU A 661 -23.73 -14.36 11.89
CA GLU A 661 -24.26 -15.54 12.57
C GLU A 661 -23.62 -16.84 12.01
N ASP A 662 -23.51 -17.90 12.82
CA ASP A 662 -23.02 -19.24 12.43
C ASP A 662 -21.75 -19.25 11.56
N THR A 663 -20.79 -18.38 11.91
CA THR A 663 -19.55 -18.18 11.15
C THR A 663 -18.33 -18.59 11.96
N THR A 664 -17.47 -19.40 11.34
CA THR A 664 -16.17 -19.78 11.92
C THR A 664 -15.11 -18.75 11.50
N PHE A 665 -14.39 -18.19 12.46
CA PHE A 665 -13.27 -17.29 12.17
C PHE A 665 -11.94 -18.04 12.19
N LEU A 666 -11.13 -17.86 11.15
CA LEU A 666 -9.76 -18.39 11.09
C LEU A 666 -8.76 -17.22 11.16
N PRO A 667 -7.73 -17.28 12.03
CA PRO A 667 -6.72 -16.23 12.08
C PRO A 667 -5.85 -16.21 10.82
N ARG A 668 -5.62 -17.37 10.20
CA ARG A 668 -4.85 -17.53 8.96
C ARG A 668 -5.40 -18.65 8.11
N LEU A 669 -5.14 -18.56 6.81
CA LEU A 669 -5.50 -19.60 5.85
C LEU A 669 -4.71 -20.88 6.14
N PRO A 670 -5.34 -22.07 6.17
CA PRO A 670 -4.62 -23.33 6.26
C PRO A 670 -3.71 -23.50 5.03
N ASP A 671 -2.47 -23.89 5.25
CA ASP A 671 -1.51 -24.15 4.17
C ASP A 671 -1.57 -25.62 3.77
N TYR A 672 -2.19 -25.92 2.63
CA TYR A 672 -2.32 -27.27 2.09
C TYR A 672 -1.26 -27.59 1.02
N VAL A 673 -0.40 -26.64 0.68
CA VAL A 673 0.69 -26.87 -0.29
C VAL A 673 1.79 -27.70 0.37
N HIS A 674 2.11 -27.39 1.62
CA HIS A 674 3.20 -28.04 2.36
C HIS A 674 2.72 -29.17 3.30
N ILE A 675 1.44 -29.58 3.21
CA ILE A 675 0.93 -30.73 3.97
C ILE A 675 1.30 -32.05 3.30
N ARG A 676 1.94 -32.93 4.08
CA ARG A 676 2.28 -34.29 3.65
C ARG A 676 1.05 -35.07 3.19
N GLU A 677 1.13 -35.64 1.99
CA GLU A 677 0.07 -36.48 1.43
C GLU A 677 0.15 -37.93 1.91
N LYS A 678 1.36 -38.36 2.32
CA LYS A 678 1.65 -39.70 2.82
C LYS A 678 2.39 -39.61 4.17
N PRO A 679 2.34 -40.68 4.99
CA PRO A 679 3.25 -40.82 6.13
C PRO A 679 4.70 -40.66 5.69
N THR A 680 5.46 -39.87 6.45
CA THR A 680 6.89 -39.64 6.22
C THR A 680 7.70 -40.54 7.15
N LEU A 681 9.01 -40.69 6.89
CA LEU A 681 9.90 -41.46 7.76
C LEU A 681 9.89 -40.95 9.21
N ASP A 682 9.67 -39.65 9.39
CA ASP A 682 9.65 -38.98 10.70
C ASP A 682 8.24 -38.87 11.33
N ASP A 683 7.16 -39.17 10.58
CA ASP A 683 5.78 -39.12 11.08
C ASP A 683 4.86 -40.14 10.41
N GLU A 684 4.62 -41.26 11.11
CA GLU A 684 3.75 -42.36 10.69
C GLU A 684 2.25 -42.05 10.80
N ARG A 685 1.84 -40.93 11.42
CA ARG A 685 0.41 -40.61 11.60
C ARG A 685 -0.29 -40.47 10.25
N ALA A 686 -1.59 -40.77 10.19
CA ALA A 686 -2.38 -40.52 8.99
C ALA A 686 -2.36 -39.02 8.62
N PRO A 687 -2.32 -38.66 7.33
CA PRO A 687 -2.36 -37.26 6.91
C PRO A 687 -3.63 -36.57 7.44
N PRO A 688 -3.53 -35.31 7.88
CA PRO A 688 -4.68 -34.59 8.43
C PRO A 688 -5.79 -34.45 7.39
N LYS A 689 -7.04 -34.59 7.82
CA LYS A 689 -8.21 -34.41 6.93
C LYS A 689 -8.25 -32.96 6.42
N ARG A 690 -8.16 -32.79 5.10
CA ARG A 690 -8.28 -31.49 4.42
C ARG A 690 -9.75 -31.05 4.45
N LYS A 691 -10.03 -29.88 5.04
CA LYS A 691 -11.33 -29.21 4.94
C LYS A 691 -11.48 -28.63 3.54
N GLN A 692 -12.63 -28.85 2.92
CA GLN A 692 -12.93 -28.38 1.58
C GLN A 692 -14.13 -27.43 1.61
N TYR A 693 -14.14 -26.47 0.68
CA TYR A 693 -15.18 -25.45 0.56
C TYR A 693 -15.82 -25.48 -0.82
N ASP A 694 -17.14 -25.30 -0.87
CA ASP A 694 -17.90 -25.27 -2.13
C ASP A 694 -17.76 -23.94 -2.84
N VAL A 695 -17.64 -22.84 -2.09
CA VAL A 695 -17.42 -21.50 -2.65
C VAL A 695 -16.31 -20.80 -1.88
N ILE A 696 -15.30 -20.31 -2.60
CA ILE A 696 -14.22 -19.50 -2.03
C ILE A 696 -14.25 -18.12 -2.66
N ILE A 697 -14.34 -17.07 -1.83
CA ILE A 697 -14.37 -15.67 -2.24
C ILE A 697 -13.10 -14.99 -1.69
N ALA A 698 -12.21 -14.55 -2.59
CA ALA A 698 -10.94 -13.91 -2.23
C ALA A 698 -10.79 -12.56 -2.95
N PRO A 699 -11.39 -11.48 -2.41
CA PRO A 699 -11.24 -10.14 -2.95
C PRO A 699 -9.97 -9.47 -2.41
N HIS A 700 -9.16 -8.91 -3.30
CA HIS A 700 -7.98 -8.11 -2.97
C HIS A 700 -6.86 -8.86 -2.22
N SER A 701 -6.75 -10.18 -2.37
CA SER A 701 -5.74 -10.99 -1.68
C SER A 701 -4.42 -11.17 -2.45
N LEU A 702 -4.35 -10.77 -3.72
CA LEU A 702 -3.19 -11.10 -4.57
C LEU A 702 -2.21 -9.94 -4.70
N LEU A 703 -2.69 -8.72 -4.85
CA LEU A 703 -1.86 -7.57 -5.18
C LEU A 703 -0.90 -7.17 -4.05
N GLY A 704 -1.23 -7.51 -2.79
CA GLY A 704 -0.37 -7.31 -1.62
C GLY A 704 0.88 -8.19 -1.61
N ILE A 705 0.85 -9.32 -2.33
CA ILE A 705 1.97 -10.27 -2.39
C ILE A 705 2.94 -9.83 -3.51
N GLU A 706 4.13 -9.38 -3.13
CA GLU A 706 5.09 -8.79 -4.08
C GLU A 706 5.60 -9.83 -5.11
N GLU A 707 6.03 -10.99 -4.62
CA GLU A 707 6.65 -12.03 -5.42
C GLU A 707 5.64 -12.87 -6.20
N GLU A 708 5.92 -13.06 -7.50
CA GLU A 708 5.06 -13.83 -8.39
C GLU A 708 4.94 -15.32 -7.98
N TYR A 709 5.98 -15.91 -7.39
CA TYR A 709 5.93 -17.31 -6.98
C TYR A 709 5.04 -17.50 -5.74
N LEU A 710 5.11 -16.60 -4.76
CA LEU A 710 4.22 -16.59 -3.59
C LEU A 710 2.76 -16.36 -4.00
N ARG A 711 2.51 -15.48 -4.97
CA ARG A 711 1.15 -15.32 -5.54
C ARG A 711 0.61 -16.61 -6.14
N LYS A 712 1.46 -17.34 -6.88
CA LYS A 712 1.08 -18.62 -7.47
C LYS A 712 0.82 -19.67 -6.39
N GLU A 713 1.69 -19.74 -5.39
CA GLU A 713 1.52 -20.62 -4.24
C GLU A 713 0.22 -20.33 -3.47
N HIS A 714 -0.11 -19.05 -3.24
CA HIS A 714 -1.38 -18.65 -2.64
C HIS A 714 -2.58 -19.11 -3.47
N VAL A 715 -2.57 -18.91 -4.79
CA VAL A 715 -3.63 -19.41 -5.69
C VAL A 715 -3.72 -20.93 -5.68
N GLN A 716 -2.59 -21.64 -5.62
CA GLN A 716 -2.53 -23.09 -5.49
C GLN A 716 -3.13 -23.58 -4.17
N ASN A 717 -2.85 -22.89 -3.07
CA ASN A 717 -3.43 -23.20 -1.78
C ASN A 717 -4.96 -23.04 -1.79
N LEU A 718 -5.46 -21.94 -2.36
CA LEU A 718 -6.90 -21.73 -2.56
C LEU A 718 -7.54 -22.81 -3.44
N TRP A 719 -6.85 -23.24 -4.50
CA TRP A 719 -7.32 -24.36 -5.34
C TRP A 719 -7.41 -25.66 -4.55
N ASN A 720 -6.44 -25.95 -3.68
CA ASN A 720 -6.41 -27.14 -2.84
C ASN A 720 -7.51 -27.16 -1.76
N LEU A 721 -7.90 -25.98 -1.26
CA LEU A 721 -9.01 -25.81 -0.32
C LEU A 721 -10.39 -25.93 -0.99
N LEU A 722 -10.45 -25.86 -2.32
CA LEU A 722 -11.70 -25.93 -3.08
C LEU A 722 -12.17 -27.37 -3.24
N ASN A 723 -13.48 -27.59 -3.07
CA ASN A 723 -14.13 -28.88 -3.28
C ASN A 723 -13.83 -29.39 -4.71
N PRO A 724 -13.19 -30.57 -4.86
CA PRO A 724 -12.83 -31.12 -6.16
C PRO A 724 -14.04 -31.56 -6.99
N ASN A 725 -15.25 -31.62 -6.40
CA ASN A 725 -16.47 -32.08 -7.05
C ASN A 725 -17.45 -30.91 -7.32
N GLY A 726 -16.98 -29.86 -7.99
CA GLY A 726 -17.85 -28.75 -8.44
C GLY A 726 -17.70 -27.45 -7.66
N GLY A 727 -16.68 -27.31 -6.79
CA GLY A 727 -16.45 -26.06 -6.05
C GLY A 727 -16.09 -24.88 -6.95
N VAL A 728 -16.46 -23.67 -6.54
CA VAL A 728 -16.24 -22.41 -7.26
C VAL A 728 -15.28 -21.48 -6.52
N LEU A 729 -14.15 -21.15 -7.15
CA LEU A 729 -13.17 -20.17 -6.67
C LEU A 729 -13.36 -18.82 -7.37
N ILE A 730 -13.50 -17.77 -6.59
CA ILE A 730 -13.69 -16.39 -7.06
C ILE A 730 -12.54 -15.53 -6.55
N LEU A 731 -11.74 -15.00 -7.49
CA LEU A 731 -10.65 -14.06 -7.21
C LEU A 731 -11.03 -12.69 -7.75
N LEU A 732 -10.91 -11.65 -6.94
CA LEU A 732 -11.18 -10.27 -7.36
C LEU A 732 -10.01 -9.36 -7.00
N GLU A 733 -9.74 -8.36 -7.81
CA GLU A 733 -8.76 -7.32 -7.52
C GLU A 733 -9.22 -5.95 -7.99
N LYS A 734 -8.52 -4.92 -7.53
CA LYS A 734 -8.82 -3.54 -7.89
C LYS A 734 -8.68 -3.30 -9.39
N GLY A 735 -9.61 -2.53 -9.96
CA GLY A 735 -9.80 -2.34 -11.40
C GLY A 735 -8.81 -1.36 -12.04
N HIS A 736 -7.52 -1.55 -11.78
CA HIS A 736 -6.42 -0.87 -12.43
C HIS A 736 -5.46 -1.88 -13.05
N GLN A 737 -4.38 -1.38 -13.68
CA GLN A 737 -3.47 -2.20 -14.46
C GLN A 737 -2.83 -3.32 -13.63
N LYS A 738 -2.23 -3.01 -12.47
CA LYS A 738 -1.61 -4.04 -11.62
C LYS A 738 -2.59 -5.09 -11.08
N GLY A 739 -3.80 -4.70 -10.67
CA GLY A 739 -4.82 -5.65 -10.21
C GLY A 739 -5.28 -6.58 -11.34
N PHE A 740 -5.41 -6.07 -12.57
CA PHE A 740 -5.62 -6.92 -13.75
C PHE A 740 -4.45 -7.88 -14.00
N GLU A 741 -3.20 -7.43 -13.88
CA GLU A 741 -2.03 -8.28 -14.07
C GLU A 741 -1.99 -9.43 -13.05
N ALA A 742 -2.36 -9.19 -11.79
CA ALA A 742 -2.46 -10.22 -10.76
C ALA A 742 -3.53 -11.29 -11.11
N ILE A 743 -4.75 -10.87 -11.45
CA ILE A 743 -5.86 -11.77 -11.83
C ILE A 743 -5.55 -12.54 -13.12
N ALA A 744 -4.96 -11.87 -14.11
CA ALA A 744 -4.60 -12.51 -15.36
C ALA A 744 -3.43 -13.51 -15.19
N GLY A 745 -2.50 -13.25 -14.26
CA GLY A 745 -1.47 -14.20 -13.83
C GLY A 745 -2.08 -15.43 -13.18
N ALA A 746 -3.00 -15.26 -12.23
CA ALA A 746 -3.75 -16.36 -11.60
C ALA A 746 -4.53 -17.18 -12.64
N ARG A 747 -5.24 -16.53 -13.56
CA ARG A 747 -5.92 -17.19 -14.69
C ARG A 747 -4.98 -18.02 -15.55
N GLU A 748 -3.82 -17.46 -15.93
CA GLU A 748 -2.85 -18.18 -16.75
C GLU A 748 -2.29 -19.40 -16.02
N MET A 749 -2.01 -19.28 -14.71
CA MET A 749 -1.57 -20.40 -13.87
C MET A 749 -2.64 -21.51 -13.80
N LEU A 750 -3.89 -21.17 -13.49
CA LEU A 750 -4.98 -22.14 -13.37
C LEU A 750 -5.17 -22.94 -14.66
N LEU A 751 -5.18 -22.27 -15.82
CA LEU A 751 -5.29 -22.96 -17.13
C LEU A 751 -4.04 -23.78 -17.50
N LYS A 752 -2.85 -23.36 -17.09
CA LYS A 752 -1.62 -24.08 -17.41
C LYS A 752 -1.43 -25.33 -16.56
N ARG A 753 -1.82 -25.30 -15.28
CA ARG A 753 -1.52 -26.37 -14.31
C ARG A 753 -2.73 -27.22 -13.90
N PHE A 754 -3.91 -26.63 -13.72
CA PHE A 754 -5.02 -27.30 -13.05
C PHE A 754 -6.21 -27.59 -13.96
N VAL A 755 -6.64 -26.61 -14.75
CA VAL A 755 -7.86 -26.71 -15.55
C VAL A 755 -7.54 -27.25 -16.93
N SER A 756 -8.12 -28.40 -17.26
CA SER A 756 -8.09 -28.96 -18.61
C SER A 756 -8.85 -28.04 -19.60
N SER A 757 -8.25 -27.86 -20.78
CA SER A 757 -8.87 -27.09 -21.86
C SER A 757 -8.64 -27.77 -23.20
N PRO A 758 -9.52 -27.56 -24.21
CA PRO A 758 -9.33 -28.15 -25.54
C PRO A 758 -7.94 -27.83 -26.10
N GLY A 759 -7.14 -28.88 -26.35
CA GLY A 759 -5.76 -28.76 -26.82
C GLY A 759 -4.69 -28.62 -25.74
N SER A 760 -5.04 -28.65 -24.45
CA SER A 760 -4.09 -28.66 -23.32
C SER A 760 -4.65 -29.45 -22.14
N THR A 761 -4.47 -30.77 -22.19
CA THR A 761 -4.95 -31.74 -21.19
C THR A 761 -3.89 -32.15 -20.17
N ASN A 762 -2.61 -31.97 -20.49
CA ASN A 762 -1.47 -32.25 -19.62
C ASN A 762 -0.45 -31.09 -19.64
N TYR A 763 0.49 -31.11 -18.70
CA TYR A 763 1.66 -30.23 -18.71
C TYR A 763 2.92 -30.99 -18.29
N GLU A 764 4.08 -30.53 -18.77
CA GLU A 764 5.37 -31.15 -18.44
C GLU A 764 5.80 -30.82 -17.01
N ASN A 765 6.19 -31.84 -16.25
CA ASN A 765 6.81 -31.67 -14.94
C ASN A 765 8.30 -31.32 -15.14
N PHE A 766 8.72 -30.15 -14.64
CA PHE A 766 10.09 -29.65 -14.83
C PHE A 766 11.08 -30.12 -13.75
N LEU A 767 10.64 -30.94 -12.78
CA LEU A 767 11.50 -31.44 -11.71
C LEU A 767 12.19 -32.76 -12.12
N GLU A 768 13.52 -32.80 -11.97
CA GLU A 768 14.43 -33.92 -12.30
C GLU A 768 14.34 -35.09 -11.30
N SER A 769 13.13 -35.51 -10.90
CA SER A 769 12.96 -36.68 -10.04
C SER A 769 12.82 -37.93 -10.93
N PRO A 770 13.69 -38.95 -10.80
CA PRO A 770 13.68 -40.14 -11.68
C PRO A 770 12.43 -41.03 -11.59
N GLU A 771 11.51 -40.74 -10.67
CA GLU A 771 10.39 -41.62 -10.28
C GLU A 771 8.99 -41.01 -10.53
N GLU A 772 8.88 -39.77 -11.05
CA GLU A 772 7.59 -39.12 -11.34
C GLU A 772 7.29 -39.08 -12.85
N ASP A 773 6.01 -39.19 -13.23
CA ASP A 773 5.57 -39.07 -14.61
C ASP A 773 5.98 -37.72 -15.21
N ALA A 774 6.63 -37.75 -16.39
CA ALA A 774 7.10 -36.55 -17.08
C ALA A 774 5.98 -35.56 -17.46
N PHE A 775 4.73 -36.03 -17.48
CA PHE A 775 3.53 -35.26 -17.80
C PHE A 775 2.48 -35.43 -16.68
N ILE A 776 2.00 -34.32 -16.15
CA ILE A 776 0.92 -34.30 -15.15
C ILE A 776 -0.40 -34.01 -15.87
N GLU A 777 -1.40 -34.88 -15.66
CA GLU A 777 -2.75 -34.69 -16.16
C GLU A 777 -3.47 -33.57 -15.40
N LYS A 778 -4.19 -32.73 -16.14
CA LYS A 778 -5.01 -31.66 -15.57
C LYS A 778 -6.37 -32.19 -15.17
N GLU A 779 -6.95 -31.57 -14.15
CA GLU A 779 -8.27 -31.90 -13.66
C GLU A 779 -9.37 -31.33 -14.59
N PRO A 780 -10.57 -31.94 -14.61
CA PRO A 780 -11.75 -31.32 -15.20
C PRO A 780 -12.06 -30.01 -14.47
N GLY A 781 -12.45 -28.98 -15.21
CA GLY A 781 -12.78 -27.67 -14.66
C GLY A 781 -13.06 -26.66 -15.75
N MET A 782 -13.62 -25.51 -15.37
CA MET A 782 -13.89 -24.42 -16.31
C MET A 782 -13.90 -23.04 -15.66
N ILE A 783 -13.53 -22.03 -16.44
CA ILE A 783 -13.78 -20.63 -16.13
C ILE A 783 -15.28 -20.39 -16.30
N VAL A 784 -15.94 -20.07 -15.20
CA VAL A 784 -17.35 -19.68 -15.17
C VAL A 784 -17.50 -18.26 -15.72
N ALA A 785 -16.74 -17.30 -15.18
CA ALA A 785 -16.81 -15.88 -15.53
C ALA A 785 -15.47 -15.17 -15.26
N PRO A 786 -15.21 -13.96 -15.79
CA PRO A 786 -15.99 -13.25 -16.82
C PRO A 786 -15.72 -13.77 -18.23
N CYS A 787 -14.56 -14.40 -18.46
CA CYS A 787 -14.15 -14.85 -19.77
C CYS A 787 -15.09 -15.93 -20.31
N THR A 788 -15.44 -15.85 -21.58
CA THR A 788 -16.21 -16.89 -22.30
C THR A 788 -15.31 -17.84 -23.08
N ASN A 789 -13.98 -17.75 -22.87
CA ASN A 789 -12.99 -18.61 -23.51
C ASN A 789 -11.94 -19.09 -22.50
N HIS A 790 -11.35 -20.24 -22.81
CA HIS A 790 -10.32 -20.90 -22.02
C HIS A 790 -8.92 -20.82 -22.68
N ASN A 791 -8.80 -20.02 -23.74
CA ASN A 791 -7.54 -19.72 -24.39
C ASN A 791 -6.71 -18.75 -23.55
N LYS A 792 -5.46 -18.48 -23.96
CA LYS A 792 -4.66 -17.40 -23.38
C LYS A 792 -5.41 -16.06 -23.53
N CYS A 793 -5.49 -15.28 -22.45
CA CYS A 793 -6.22 -14.02 -22.46
C CYS A 793 -5.59 -13.04 -23.47
N PRO A 794 -6.37 -12.50 -24.43
CA PRO A 794 -5.82 -11.59 -25.46
C PRO A 794 -5.33 -10.26 -24.91
N MET A 795 -5.74 -9.88 -23.69
CA MET A 795 -5.24 -8.69 -23.00
C MET A 795 -4.01 -8.97 -22.10
N TYR A 796 -3.51 -10.21 -22.06
CA TYR A 796 -2.39 -10.63 -21.20
C TYR A 796 -1.34 -11.44 -21.98
N HIS A 797 -0.95 -10.97 -23.17
CA HIS A 797 0.14 -11.61 -23.93
C HIS A 797 1.50 -11.45 -23.26
N THR A 798 1.75 -10.27 -22.69
CA THR A 798 2.97 -9.91 -21.96
C THR A 798 2.73 -10.14 -20.45
N PRO A 799 3.25 -11.23 -19.85
CA PRO A 799 2.98 -11.54 -18.44
C PRO A 799 3.79 -10.66 -17.50
N GLY A 800 3.26 -10.37 -16.32
CA GLY A 800 3.90 -9.52 -15.31
C GLY A 800 3.82 -8.02 -15.60
N HIS A 801 4.60 -7.24 -14.86
CA HIS A 801 4.56 -5.78 -14.89
C HIS A 801 4.96 -5.23 -16.27
N SER A 802 4.01 -4.58 -16.93
CA SER A 802 4.22 -3.97 -18.25
C SER A 802 4.18 -2.45 -18.20
N LYS A 803 5.20 -1.77 -18.73
CA LYS A 803 5.18 -0.31 -18.80
C LYS A 803 4.29 0.14 -19.97
N GLY A 804 3.31 1.01 -19.66
CA GLY A 804 2.48 1.67 -20.67
C GLY A 804 1.28 0.87 -21.19
N ARG A 805 0.83 -0.17 -20.50
CA ARG A 805 -0.45 -0.85 -20.80
C ARG A 805 -1.61 0.11 -20.59
N LYS A 806 -2.44 0.25 -21.61
CA LYS A 806 -3.66 1.10 -21.54
C LYS A 806 -4.93 0.30 -21.63
N ASP A 807 -4.87 -0.84 -22.29
CA ASP A 807 -6.01 -1.71 -22.49
C ASP A 807 -5.84 -2.92 -21.56
N TYR A 808 -6.75 -3.08 -20.60
CA TYR A 808 -6.82 -4.17 -19.63
C TYR A 808 -8.28 -4.47 -19.31
N CYS A 809 -8.59 -5.73 -18.96
CA CYS A 809 -9.94 -6.17 -18.71
C CYS A 809 -10.33 -5.87 -17.26
N HIS A 810 -11.36 -5.05 -17.08
CA HIS A 810 -11.94 -4.73 -15.77
C HIS A 810 -13.45 -4.52 -15.95
N PHE A 811 -14.16 -4.38 -14.83
CA PHE A 811 -15.59 -4.21 -14.73
C PHE A 811 -15.89 -3.08 -13.74
N GLN A 812 -17.14 -2.63 -13.74
CA GLN A 812 -17.59 -1.56 -12.86
C GLN A 812 -18.93 -1.94 -12.23
N GLN A 813 -19.06 -1.73 -10.93
CA GLN A 813 -20.31 -1.84 -10.19
C GLN A 813 -20.57 -0.54 -9.44
N ARG A 814 -21.77 0.00 -9.59
CA ARG A 814 -22.20 1.19 -8.84
C ARG A 814 -22.82 0.77 -7.52
N TYR A 815 -22.45 1.45 -6.43
CA TYR A 815 -23.16 1.34 -5.16
C TYR A 815 -23.41 2.72 -4.53
N ILE A 816 -24.42 2.82 -3.67
CA ILE A 816 -24.68 4.03 -2.88
C ILE A 816 -23.79 4.01 -1.64
N ARG A 817 -23.02 5.07 -1.44
CA ARG A 817 -22.19 5.24 -0.24
C ARG A 817 -23.09 5.34 0.98
N PRO A 818 -22.86 4.54 2.02
CA PRO A 818 -23.57 4.71 3.29
C PRO A 818 -23.27 6.07 3.95
N PRO A 819 -24.13 6.58 4.85
CA PRO A 819 -23.96 7.88 5.49
C PRO A 819 -22.61 8.07 6.18
N PHE A 820 -22.08 7.04 6.85
CA PHE A 820 -20.74 7.09 7.47
C PHE A 820 -19.63 7.31 6.43
N LEU A 821 -19.68 6.63 5.29
CA LEU A 821 -18.68 6.78 4.23
C LEU A 821 -18.80 8.13 3.51
N GLN A 822 -20.03 8.64 3.34
CA GLN A 822 -20.25 10.00 2.82
C GLN A 822 -19.59 11.05 3.71
N ARG A 823 -19.71 10.92 5.04
CA ARG A 823 -19.06 11.82 6.01
C ARG A 823 -17.53 11.74 5.94
N ILE A 824 -16.97 10.52 5.89
CA ILE A 824 -15.51 10.32 5.78
C ILE A 824 -14.93 11.00 4.53
N ILE A 825 -15.58 10.84 3.38
CA ILE A 825 -15.13 11.45 2.12
C ILE A 825 -15.49 12.94 2.04
N GLY A 826 -16.47 13.39 2.84
CA GLY A 826 -17.07 14.71 2.75
C GLY A 826 -17.80 14.91 1.43
N ALA A 827 -18.58 13.91 1.00
CA ALA A 827 -19.40 13.97 -0.21
C ALA A 827 -20.68 14.77 0.06
N LYS A 828 -20.92 15.85 -0.69
CA LYS A 828 -22.13 16.68 -0.60
C LYS A 828 -23.12 16.44 -1.76
N ASP A 829 -22.60 16.30 -2.98
CA ASP A 829 -23.43 16.27 -4.19
C ASP A 829 -23.52 14.88 -4.86
N ARG A 830 -22.59 13.96 -4.55
CA ARG A 830 -22.49 12.64 -5.20
C ARG A 830 -22.41 11.52 -4.18
N ASN A 831 -23.56 10.90 -3.93
CA ASN A 831 -23.70 9.85 -2.93
C ASN A 831 -23.46 8.43 -3.48
N HIS A 832 -23.05 8.29 -4.74
CA HIS A 832 -22.73 7.00 -5.35
C HIS A 832 -21.25 6.88 -5.69
N GLU A 833 -20.77 5.64 -5.71
CA GLU A 833 -19.44 5.28 -6.16
C GLU A 833 -19.50 4.24 -7.27
N ASP A 834 -18.63 4.43 -8.27
CA ASP A 834 -18.44 3.52 -9.39
C ASP A 834 -17.17 2.69 -9.14
N LEU A 835 -17.33 1.56 -8.43
CA LEU A 835 -16.24 0.68 -8.05
C LEU A 835 -15.73 -0.10 -9.26
N LYS A 836 -14.42 -0.07 -9.50
CA LYS A 836 -13.78 -0.78 -10.59
C LYS A 836 -13.00 -1.97 -10.06
N PHE A 837 -13.17 -3.13 -10.68
CA PHE A 837 -12.51 -4.37 -10.28
C PHE A 837 -12.21 -5.28 -11.49
N SER A 838 -11.21 -6.14 -11.36
CA SER A 838 -10.93 -7.25 -12.28
C SER A 838 -11.18 -8.54 -11.52
N TYR A 839 -11.75 -9.56 -12.15
CA TYR A 839 -12.03 -10.81 -11.44
C TYR A 839 -11.93 -12.03 -12.35
N ILE A 840 -11.91 -13.21 -11.72
CA ILE A 840 -12.12 -14.50 -12.36
C ILE A 840 -12.87 -15.42 -11.40
N ALA A 841 -13.81 -16.18 -11.94
CA ALA A 841 -14.52 -17.26 -11.26
C ALA A 841 -14.26 -18.57 -12.01
N VAL A 842 -13.77 -19.59 -11.31
CA VAL A 842 -13.40 -20.90 -11.87
C VAL A 842 -14.08 -22.01 -11.07
N GLN A 843 -14.61 -23.01 -11.76
CA GLN A 843 -15.18 -24.21 -11.19
C GLN A 843 -14.18 -25.37 -11.34
N ARG A 844 -13.98 -26.13 -10.25
CA ARG A 844 -13.13 -27.33 -10.20
C ARG A 844 -13.98 -28.59 -10.28
N GLY A 845 -13.49 -29.63 -10.94
CA GLY A 845 -14.14 -30.95 -11.01
C GLY A 845 -15.17 -31.12 -12.10
N VAL A 846 -15.79 -30.02 -12.54
CA VAL A 846 -16.90 -30.02 -13.48
C VAL A 846 -16.53 -29.17 -14.68
N ASP A 847 -16.73 -29.72 -15.88
CA ASP A 847 -16.56 -29.00 -17.13
C ASP A 847 -17.84 -29.06 -17.96
N ARG A 848 -18.71 -28.07 -17.74
CA ARG A 848 -19.98 -27.95 -18.47
C ARG A 848 -19.82 -27.78 -19.97
N ARG A 849 -18.63 -27.40 -20.47
CA ARG A 849 -18.40 -27.38 -21.92
C ARG A 849 -18.50 -28.77 -22.52
N VAL A 850 -18.05 -29.77 -21.76
CA VAL A 850 -18.10 -31.17 -22.18
C VAL A 850 -19.47 -31.76 -21.85
N GLU A 851 -19.98 -31.54 -20.64
CA GLU A 851 -21.27 -32.10 -20.18
C GLU A 851 -22.46 -31.57 -20.98
N ASP A 852 -22.52 -30.25 -21.20
CA ASP A 852 -23.63 -29.59 -21.91
C ASP A 852 -23.33 -29.42 -23.42
N GLY A 853 -22.20 -29.93 -23.92
CA GLY A 853 -21.83 -29.85 -25.34
C GLY A 853 -21.60 -28.43 -25.88
N ILE A 854 -21.12 -27.50 -25.04
CA ILE A 854 -21.00 -26.08 -25.38
C ILE A 854 -19.86 -25.85 -26.38
N VAL A 855 -20.22 -25.40 -27.58
CA VAL A 855 -19.25 -25.02 -28.62
C VAL A 855 -18.52 -23.73 -28.24
N GLN A 856 -17.19 -23.75 -28.29
CA GLN A 856 -16.32 -22.58 -28.13
C GLN A 856 -15.42 -22.39 -29.36
N GLY A 857 -14.69 -21.27 -29.43
CA GLY A 857 -13.73 -21.02 -30.50
C GLY A 857 -14.27 -20.15 -31.63
N PRO A 858 -13.68 -20.25 -32.84
CA PRO A 858 -14.08 -19.47 -34.00
C PRO A 858 -15.53 -19.71 -34.43
N GLU A 859 -16.01 -20.96 -34.37
CA GLU A 859 -17.36 -21.33 -34.78
C GLU A 859 -18.43 -20.62 -33.93
N ALA A 860 -18.29 -20.66 -32.61
CA ALA A 860 -19.15 -19.93 -31.69
C ALA A 860 -19.09 -18.41 -31.91
N ALA A 861 -17.90 -17.87 -32.22
CA ALA A 861 -17.74 -16.45 -32.51
C ALA A 861 -18.42 -16.03 -33.84
N ASP A 862 -18.37 -16.87 -34.86
CA ASP A 862 -19.03 -16.65 -36.14
C ASP A 862 -20.56 -16.75 -35.99
N ALA A 863 -21.06 -17.72 -35.22
CA ALA A 863 -22.48 -17.88 -34.92
C ALA A 863 -23.03 -16.68 -34.12
N ALA A 864 -22.33 -16.24 -33.08
CA ALA A 864 -22.71 -15.05 -32.33
C ALA A 864 -22.64 -13.75 -33.15
N PHE A 865 -21.78 -13.70 -34.18
CA PHE A 865 -21.69 -12.56 -35.10
C PHE A 865 -22.87 -12.53 -36.08
N ALA A 866 -23.29 -13.70 -36.58
CA ALA A 866 -24.52 -13.83 -37.36
C ALA A 866 -25.75 -13.40 -36.54
N GLY A 867 -25.75 -13.77 -35.26
CA GLY A 867 -26.76 -13.37 -34.27
C GLY A 867 -27.83 -14.43 -34.07
N TYR A 868 -28.42 -14.41 -32.88
CA TYR A 868 -29.49 -15.31 -32.43
C TYR A 868 -30.82 -14.57 -32.27
N GLU A 869 -31.04 -13.51 -33.04
CA GLU A 869 -32.25 -12.69 -32.95
C GLU A 869 -33.51 -13.49 -33.29
N ASP A 870 -33.43 -14.39 -34.27
CA ASP A 870 -34.54 -15.25 -34.68
C ASP A 870 -34.63 -16.56 -33.89
N ALA A 871 -33.71 -16.81 -32.95
CA ALA A 871 -33.66 -18.06 -32.19
C ALA A 871 -34.72 -18.12 -31.07
N VAL A 872 -35.35 -16.98 -30.73
CA VAL A 872 -36.39 -16.89 -29.70
C VAL A 872 -37.58 -16.12 -30.26
N GLU A 873 -38.75 -16.77 -30.38
CA GLU A 873 -39.97 -16.07 -30.81
C GLU A 873 -40.42 -15.07 -29.74
N MET A 874 -40.59 -13.80 -30.13
CA MET A 874 -41.12 -12.77 -29.23
C MET A 874 -42.64 -12.90 -29.11
N PRO A 875 -43.22 -12.78 -27.91
CA PRO A 875 -44.68 -12.75 -27.77
C PRO A 875 -45.24 -11.57 -28.56
N LYS A 876 -46.09 -11.86 -29.55
CA LYS A 876 -46.81 -10.85 -30.34
C LYS A 876 -48.05 -10.43 -29.55
N GLU A 877 -48.14 -9.16 -29.14
CA GLU A 877 -49.36 -8.64 -28.50
C GLU A 877 -50.50 -8.54 -29.53
N GLY A 878 -51.67 -9.10 -29.16
CA GLY A 878 -52.89 -9.03 -29.95
C GLY A 878 -53.92 -10.15 -29.73
N VAL A 879 -53.69 -11.13 -28.86
CA VAL A 879 -54.70 -12.16 -28.54
C VAL A 879 -55.06 -12.05 -27.06
N GLU A 880 -56.33 -11.74 -26.82
CA GLU A 880 -56.94 -11.68 -25.49
C GLU A 880 -56.73 -13.01 -24.75
N THR A 881 -56.34 -12.90 -23.48
CA THR A 881 -56.01 -14.00 -22.58
C THR A 881 -57.23 -14.86 -22.28
N SER A 882 -57.21 -16.11 -22.76
CA SER A 882 -57.93 -17.22 -22.13
C SER A 882 -56.93 -18.09 -21.36
N GLU A 883 -57.33 -18.56 -20.17
CA GLU A 883 -56.53 -19.28 -19.16
C GLU A 883 -55.80 -20.56 -19.62
N ALA A 884 -55.90 -20.94 -20.89
CA ALA A 884 -55.18 -22.07 -21.48
C ALA A 884 -53.72 -21.78 -21.88
N VAL A 885 -53.28 -20.51 -21.92
CA VAL A 885 -51.92 -20.13 -22.39
C VAL A 885 -50.84 -20.26 -21.30
N ALA A 886 -51.23 -20.52 -20.04
CA ALA A 886 -50.27 -20.75 -18.94
C ALA A 886 -49.41 -22.02 -19.15
N SER A 887 -49.91 -23.03 -19.87
CA SER A 887 -49.11 -24.22 -20.21
C SER A 887 -48.24 -24.04 -21.45
N GLU A 888 -48.59 -23.15 -22.38
CA GLU A 888 -47.80 -22.91 -23.59
C GLU A 888 -46.62 -21.95 -23.34
N THR A 889 -46.72 -21.06 -22.34
CA THR A 889 -45.62 -20.14 -21.96
C THR A 889 -44.41 -20.88 -21.36
N GLN A 890 -44.61 -22.09 -20.83
CA GLN A 890 -43.52 -22.96 -20.37
C GLN A 890 -42.73 -23.56 -21.56
N SER A 891 -43.38 -23.81 -22.70
CA SER A 891 -42.73 -24.42 -23.88
C SER A 891 -41.82 -23.46 -24.67
N SER A 892 -42.07 -22.14 -24.64
CA SER A 892 -41.24 -21.14 -25.31
C SER A 892 -39.98 -20.73 -24.53
N ALA A 893 -39.97 -20.93 -23.21
CA ALA A 893 -38.77 -20.72 -22.38
C ALA A 893 -37.70 -21.80 -22.62
N GLU A 894 -38.13 -23.00 -23.04
CA GLU A 894 -37.24 -24.13 -23.36
C GLU A 894 -36.47 -23.93 -24.68
N GLN A 895 -36.95 -23.11 -25.63
CA GLN A 895 -36.22 -22.83 -26.88
C GLN A 895 -35.17 -21.71 -26.75
N ALA A 896 -35.37 -20.76 -25.84
CA ALA A 896 -34.32 -19.80 -25.45
C ALA A 896 -33.15 -20.48 -24.69
N ALA A 897 -33.35 -21.72 -24.24
CA ALA A 897 -32.39 -22.49 -23.45
C ALA A 897 -31.19 -23.04 -24.25
N ASP A 898 -31.21 -23.00 -25.59
CA ASP A 898 -30.16 -23.62 -26.41
C ASP A 898 -28.90 -22.73 -26.58
N VAL A 899 -29.02 -21.40 -26.37
CA VAL A 899 -27.88 -20.46 -26.50
C VAL A 899 -27.18 -20.24 -25.16
N ASN A 900 -26.11 -20.99 -24.93
CA ASN A 900 -25.33 -20.88 -23.70
C ASN A 900 -24.51 -19.58 -23.62
N ALA A 901 -24.46 -18.94 -22.44
CA ALA A 901 -23.68 -17.72 -22.19
C ALA A 901 -22.18 -17.82 -22.55
N LEU A 902 -21.57 -19.01 -22.45
CA LEU A 902 -20.16 -19.24 -22.80
C LEU A 902 -19.88 -19.23 -24.31
N SER A 903 -20.90 -19.33 -25.16
CA SER A 903 -20.78 -19.20 -26.61
C SER A 903 -20.93 -17.74 -27.08
N LEU A 904 -21.23 -16.82 -26.15
CA LEU A 904 -21.45 -15.41 -26.46
C LEU A 904 -20.18 -14.55 -26.26
N PRO A 905 -19.98 -13.52 -27.09
CA PRO A 905 -18.95 -12.51 -26.89
C PRO A 905 -19.29 -11.57 -25.73
N ARG A 906 -18.26 -11.18 -24.95
CA ARG A 906 -18.39 -10.23 -23.82
C ARG A 906 -17.91 -8.84 -24.19
N LEU A 907 -18.69 -7.82 -23.89
CA LEU A 907 -18.30 -6.42 -24.03
C LEU A 907 -17.20 -6.08 -23.01
N VAL A 908 -16.02 -5.72 -23.51
CA VAL A 908 -14.83 -5.42 -22.69
C VAL A 908 -14.56 -3.93 -22.50
N PHE A 909 -15.33 -3.05 -23.15
CA PHE A 909 -15.28 -1.60 -22.98
C PHE A 909 -16.68 -0.98 -23.10
N GLN A 910 -16.82 0.27 -22.64
CA GLN A 910 -18.07 1.01 -22.77
C GLN A 910 -18.48 1.20 -24.25
N PRO A 911 -19.72 0.82 -24.63
CA PRO A 911 -20.22 1.02 -25.99
C PRO A 911 -20.19 2.48 -26.44
N MET A 912 -19.70 2.73 -27.65
CA MET A 912 -19.76 4.02 -28.32
C MET A 912 -21.12 4.19 -29.01
N LYS A 913 -22.00 4.94 -28.38
CA LYS A 913 -23.36 5.21 -28.87
C LYS A 913 -23.33 6.44 -29.77
N ARG A 914 -23.50 6.26 -31.08
CA ARG A 914 -23.59 7.34 -32.07
C ARG A 914 -24.99 7.38 -32.69
N ARG A 915 -25.31 8.47 -33.38
CA ARG A 915 -26.57 8.58 -34.12
C ARG A 915 -26.59 7.51 -35.22
N GLY A 916 -27.64 6.69 -35.23
CA GLY A 916 -27.86 5.64 -36.23
C GLY A 916 -27.01 4.37 -36.12
N HIS A 917 -25.98 4.30 -35.26
CA HIS A 917 -25.21 3.07 -35.01
C HIS A 917 -24.57 3.04 -33.63
N VAL A 918 -24.37 1.83 -33.10
CA VAL A 918 -23.63 1.57 -31.87
C VAL A 918 -22.42 0.74 -32.22
N THR A 919 -21.25 1.14 -31.72
CA THR A 919 -20.01 0.38 -31.86
C THR A 919 -19.52 -0.05 -30.50
N PHE A 920 -19.25 -1.33 -30.30
CA PHE A 920 -18.71 -1.86 -29.06
C PHE A 920 -17.59 -2.85 -29.34
N ASP A 921 -16.71 -3.00 -28.36
CA ASP A 921 -15.53 -3.86 -28.45
C ASP A 921 -15.74 -5.08 -27.57
N VAL A 922 -15.62 -6.26 -28.17
CA VAL A 922 -15.96 -7.54 -27.56
C VAL A 922 -14.76 -8.48 -27.47
N CYS A 923 -14.71 -9.27 -26.40
CA CYS A 923 -13.87 -10.46 -26.32
C CYS A 923 -14.70 -11.67 -26.74
N THR A 924 -14.29 -12.33 -27.80
CA THR A 924 -15.03 -13.44 -28.41
C THR A 924 -14.70 -14.78 -27.74
N PRO A 925 -15.56 -15.80 -27.88
CA PRO A 925 -15.26 -17.18 -27.49
C PRO A 925 -13.99 -17.75 -28.17
N ALA A 926 -13.57 -17.17 -29.30
CA ALA A 926 -12.32 -17.50 -29.98
C ALA A 926 -11.05 -16.98 -29.26
N GLY A 927 -11.19 -16.16 -28.22
CA GLY A 927 -10.07 -15.52 -27.54
C GLY A 927 -9.46 -14.35 -28.31
N LYS A 928 -10.26 -13.64 -29.12
CA LYS A 928 -9.85 -12.43 -29.86
C LYS A 928 -10.61 -11.21 -29.37
N ILE A 929 -10.02 -10.02 -29.53
CA ILE A 929 -10.74 -8.76 -29.33
C ILE A 929 -11.15 -8.17 -30.67
N GLU A 930 -12.45 -7.97 -30.83
CA GLU A 930 -13.06 -7.48 -32.05
C GLU A 930 -13.92 -6.25 -31.78
N ARG A 931 -14.08 -5.42 -32.79
CA ARG A 931 -14.95 -4.24 -32.80
C ARG A 931 -16.16 -4.53 -33.66
N TRP A 932 -17.32 -4.55 -33.05
CA TRP A 932 -18.59 -4.83 -33.71
C TRP A 932 -19.41 -3.55 -33.84
N THR A 933 -20.10 -3.36 -34.98
CA THR A 933 -20.99 -2.22 -35.20
C THR A 933 -22.39 -2.67 -35.58
N VAL A 934 -23.36 -2.18 -34.82
CA VAL A 934 -24.79 -2.43 -34.99
C VAL A 934 -25.46 -1.13 -35.44
N PRO A 935 -25.69 -0.93 -36.75
CA PRO A 935 -26.46 0.20 -37.26
C PRO A 935 -27.97 -0.04 -37.11
N ARG A 936 -28.76 1.04 -37.09
CA ARG A 936 -30.24 0.98 -37.08
C ARG A 936 -30.81 0.22 -38.27
N SER A 937 -30.08 0.19 -39.39
CA SER A 937 -30.45 -0.55 -40.61
C SER A 937 -30.10 -2.04 -40.58
N PHE A 938 -29.45 -2.54 -39.54
CA PHE A 938 -29.16 -3.97 -39.39
C PHE A 938 -30.37 -4.71 -38.81
N SER A 939 -30.78 -4.31 -37.60
CA SER A 939 -32.04 -4.74 -36.99
C SER A 939 -32.54 -3.64 -36.05
N ARG A 940 -33.87 -3.46 -36.00
CA ARG A 940 -34.52 -2.52 -35.07
C ARG A 940 -34.32 -2.97 -33.61
N GLN A 941 -34.51 -4.26 -33.33
CA GLN A 941 -34.39 -4.82 -31.99
C GLN A 941 -32.92 -4.83 -31.55
N ALA A 942 -32.00 -5.35 -32.37
CA ALA A 942 -30.58 -5.34 -32.08
C ALA A 942 -30.04 -3.91 -31.86
N TYR A 943 -30.51 -2.92 -32.62
CA TYR A 943 -30.12 -1.53 -32.41
C TYR A 943 -30.66 -0.95 -31.10
N LYS A 944 -31.94 -1.20 -30.77
CA LYS A 944 -32.58 -0.77 -29.50
C LYS A 944 -31.80 -1.34 -28.30
N ASP A 945 -31.49 -2.63 -28.35
CA ASP A 945 -30.77 -3.34 -27.30
C ASP A 945 -29.31 -2.88 -27.21
N ALA A 946 -28.62 -2.71 -28.34
CA ALA A 946 -27.25 -2.18 -28.38
C ALA A 946 -27.15 -0.77 -27.79
N ARG A 947 -28.18 0.08 -27.96
CA ARG A 947 -28.24 1.43 -27.35
C ARG A 947 -28.33 1.38 -25.82
N LYS A 948 -28.84 0.29 -25.26
CA LYS A 948 -28.96 0.07 -23.81
C LYS A 948 -27.90 -0.90 -23.27
N ALA A 949 -27.08 -1.51 -24.13
CA ALA A 949 -25.92 -2.29 -23.73
C ALA A 949 -24.95 -1.44 -22.89
N GLN A 950 -24.35 -2.11 -21.91
CA GLN A 950 -23.36 -1.58 -20.99
C GLN A 950 -22.09 -2.42 -21.04
N TRP A 951 -21.04 -1.88 -20.44
CA TRP A 951 -19.78 -2.59 -20.32
C TRP A 951 -19.93 -3.81 -19.41
N GLY A 952 -19.44 -4.97 -19.87
CA GLY A 952 -19.56 -6.24 -19.18
C GLY A 952 -20.63 -7.15 -19.77
N ASP A 953 -21.64 -6.61 -20.47
CA ASP A 953 -22.73 -7.42 -21.03
C ASP A 953 -22.24 -8.47 -22.04
N LEU A 954 -22.93 -9.60 -22.12
CA LEU A 954 -22.84 -10.55 -23.22
C LEU A 954 -23.73 -10.09 -24.37
N TRP A 955 -23.30 -10.36 -25.61
CA TRP A 955 -24.02 -9.91 -26.80
C TRP A 955 -24.40 -11.07 -27.72
N ALA A 956 -25.70 -11.23 -27.97
CA ALA A 956 -26.23 -12.35 -28.75
C ALA A 956 -26.86 -11.95 -30.10
N LEU A 957 -27.19 -10.68 -30.32
CA LEU A 957 -28.03 -10.25 -31.45
C LEU A 957 -27.25 -9.94 -32.74
N GLY A 958 -26.01 -10.43 -32.87
CA GLY A 958 -25.19 -10.24 -34.06
C GLY A 958 -24.76 -8.79 -34.33
N ALA A 959 -24.05 -8.57 -35.43
CA ALA A 959 -23.64 -7.25 -35.88
C ALA A 959 -23.42 -7.18 -37.40
N LYS A 960 -23.50 -5.98 -37.97
CA LYS A 960 -23.29 -5.80 -39.42
C LYS A 960 -21.82 -5.90 -39.84
N THR A 961 -20.92 -5.41 -39.00
CA THR A 961 -19.48 -5.36 -39.32
C THR A 961 -18.65 -5.77 -38.12
N ARG A 962 -17.61 -6.58 -38.36
CA ARG A 962 -16.56 -6.92 -37.38
C ARG A 962 -15.19 -6.47 -37.87
N ILE A 963 -14.38 -5.90 -36.98
CA ILE A 963 -13.02 -5.45 -37.26
C ILE A 963 -12.10 -5.90 -36.13
N PHE A 964 -10.92 -6.41 -36.43
CA PHE A 964 -9.93 -6.73 -35.39
C PHE A 964 -9.48 -5.47 -34.64
N ARG A 965 -9.48 -5.50 -33.29
CA ARG A 965 -9.03 -4.37 -32.47
C ARG A 965 -7.56 -4.51 -32.10
N LYS A 966 -6.74 -3.54 -32.50
CA LYS A 966 -5.34 -3.43 -32.05
C LYS A 966 -5.28 -2.96 -30.58
N LEU A 967 -4.75 -3.81 -29.70
CA LEU A 967 -4.60 -3.55 -28.27
C LEU A 967 -3.28 -2.83 -27.94
N ARG A 968 -3.29 -2.02 -26.88
CA ARG A 968 -2.12 -1.34 -26.31
C ARG A 968 -1.71 -2.02 -25.00
N LEU A 969 -0.97 -3.11 -25.12
CA LEU A 969 -0.59 -3.98 -24.01
C LEU A 969 0.66 -3.52 -23.23
N GLY A 970 1.37 -2.51 -23.73
CA GLY A 970 2.65 -2.07 -23.17
C GLY A 970 3.78 -3.06 -23.46
N ASP A 971 4.95 -2.80 -22.88
CA ASP A 971 6.15 -3.63 -23.03
C ASP A 971 6.85 -3.78 -21.66
N LYS A 972 7.51 -4.93 -21.42
CA LYS A 972 8.24 -5.21 -20.17
C LYS A 972 9.41 -4.27 -19.98
N HIS A 973 10.15 -4.01 -21.06
CA HIS A 973 11.31 -3.11 -21.08
C HIS A 973 10.99 -1.77 -21.75
N GLY A 974 9.70 -1.46 -21.92
CA GLY A 974 9.25 -0.26 -22.61
C GLY A 974 9.58 1.02 -21.85
N GLU A 975 9.95 2.07 -22.57
CA GLU A 975 10.16 3.40 -22.01
C GLU A 975 8.80 4.01 -21.57
N SER A 976 8.74 4.57 -20.36
CA SER A 976 7.56 5.29 -19.89
C SER A 976 7.28 6.53 -20.75
N LYS A 977 6.05 7.06 -20.76
CA LYS A 977 5.74 8.32 -21.49
C LYS A 977 6.67 9.46 -21.06
N LYS A 978 7.04 9.50 -19.78
CA LYS A 978 7.96 10.48 -19.20
C LYS A 978 9.38 10.28 -19.73
N GLU A 979 9.88 9.06 -19.72
CA GLU A 979 11.18 8.68 -20.30
C GLU A 979 11.24 9.00 -21.80
N ARG A 980 10.21 8.63 -22.57
CA ARG A 980 10.11 8.95 -24.00
C ARG A 980 10.09 10.45 -24.30
N LEU A 981 9.42 11.24 -23.45
CA LEU A 981 9.39 12.70 -23.61
C LEU A 981 10.73 13.32 -23.21
N ALA A 982 11.37 12.81 -22.15
CA ALA A 982 12.70 13.25 -21.75
C ALA A 982 13.74 12.92 -22.81
N LYS A 983 13.72 11.72 -23.38
CA LYS A 983 14.59 11.31 -24.48
C LYS A 983 14.37 12.15 -25.73
N ARG A 984 13.12 12.40 -26.13
CA ARG A 984 12.82 13.34 -27.24
C ARG A 984 13.24 14.77 -26.95
N ALA A 985 13.20 15.21 -25.69
CA ALA A 985 13.68 16.52 -25.30
C ALA A 985 15.21 16.59 -25.35
N ALA A 986 15.90 15.53 -24.94
CA ALA A 986 17.36 15.39 -25.04
C ALA A 986 17.81 15.31 -26.51
N GLU A 987 17.20 14.45 -27.33
CA GLU A 987 17.47 14.37 -28.78
C GLU A 987 17.19 15.72 -29.48
N LYS A 988 16.18 16.46 -29.03
CA LYS A 988 15.92 17.80 -29.55
C LYS A 988 16.98 18.80 -29.08
N ALA A 989 17.41 18.75 -27.83
CA ALA A 989 18.47 19.61 -27.32
C ALA A 989 19.81 19.35 -28.02
N GLU A 990 20.16 18.08 -28.25
CA GLU A 990 21.35 17.69 -29.02
C GLU A 990 21.27 18.15 -30.48
N ARG A 991 20.07 18.12 -31.08
CA ARG A 991 19.88 18.66 -32.43
C ARG A 991 19.98 20.19 -32.47
N ASP A 992 19.39 20.86 -31.49
CA ASP A 992 19.45 22.32 -31.37
C ASP A 992 20.90 22.78 -31.02
N GLU A 993 21.72 21.94 -30.37
CA GLU A 993 23.17 22.15 -30.15
C GLU A 993 24.01 21.82 -31.40
N GLY A 994 23.67 20.77 -32.16
CA GLY A 994 24.36 20.43 -33.42
C GLY A 994 24.09 21.42 -34.56
N GLU A 995 22.92 22.08 -34.57
CA GLU A 995 22.62 23.18 -35.52
C GLU A 995 23.36 24.49 -35.19
N LEU A 996 24.04 24.60 -34.02
CA LEU A 996 24.91 25.74 -33.67
C LEU A 996 26.37 25.57 -34.12
N ASP A 997 26.80 24.35 -34.47
CA ASP A 997 28.17 24.04 -34.92
C ASP A 997 28.32 23.95 -36.46
N GLU A 998 27.23 24.06 -37.22
CA GLU A 998 27.22 23.99 -38.69
C GLU A 998 26.83 25.33 -39.39
N GLU A 999 26.99 26.49 -38.73
CA GLU A 999 26.96 27.79 -39.41
C GLU A 999 28.35 28.20 -39.89
N ASP A 1000 28.86 27.55 -40.94
CA ASP A 1000 29.75 28.16 -41.95
C ASP A 1000 29.90 27.23 -43.16
N THR A 1001 28.87 27.18 -44.01
CA THR A 1001 29.03 26.96 -45.46
C THR A 1001 27.72 27.29 -46.19
N GLU A 1002 27.67 28.48 -46.80
CA GLU A 1002 26.66 28.82 -47.79
C GLU A 1002 26.76 27.86 -49.00
N VAL A 1003 25.64 27.26 -49.43
CA VAL A 1003 25.07 27.32 -50.79
C VAL A 1003 23.69 26.62 -50.79
N GLY A 1004 22.65 27.30 -51.30
CA GLY A 1004 21.52 26.63 -51.96
C GLY A 1004 20.12 26.97 -51.46
N GLY A 1005 19.56 28.08 -51.97
CA GLY A 1005 18.25 28.66 -51.61
C GLY A 1005 17.06 27.72 -51.40
N THR A 1006 16.45 27.86 -50.22
CA THR A 1006 15.03 27.55 -49.99
C THR A 1006 14.38 28.84 -49.45
N PRO A 1007 13.23 29.31 -49.96
CA PRO A 1007 12.67 30.58 -49.52
C PRO A 1007 12.23 30.50 -48.05
N MET A 1008 12.92 31.21 -47.17
CA MET A 1008 12.53 31.35 -45.77
C MET A 1008 11.23 32.14 -45.67
N ILE A 1009 10.17 31.48 -45.23
CA ILE A 1009 8.96 32.16 -44.76
C ILE A 1009 9.18 32.45 -43.28
N GLU A 1010 9.53 33.70 -42.95
CA GLU A 1010 9.76 34.17 -41.59
C GLU A 1010 8.51 33.95 -40.71
N THR A 1011 8.68 33.23 -39.60
CA THR A 1011 7.68 33.20 -38.53
C THR A 1011 7.75 34.49 -37.71
N PRO A 1012 6.63 35.15 -37.41
CA PRO A 1012 6.65 36.39 -36.64
C PRO A 1012 7.23 36.15 -35.25
N ILE A 1013 8.28 36.90 -34.92
CA ILE A 1013 8.99 36.82 -33.65
C ILE A 1013 8.07 37.32 -32.53
N LYS A 1014 7.94 36.49 -31.49
CA LYS A 1014 6.99 36.66 -30.39
C LYS A 1014 7.46 37.79 -29.46
N LYS A 1015 6.76 38.93 -29.41
CA LYS A 1015 6.94 39.90 -28.32
C LYS A 1015 6.27 39.37 -27.05
N LYS A 1016 6.98 39.41 -25.92
CA LYS A 1016 6.57 38.84 -24.62
C LYS A 1016 5.26 39.52 -24.18
N GLY A 1017 4.17 38.75 -24.03
CA GLY A 1017 2.88 39.23 -23.49
C GLY A 1017 1.65 39.11 -24.40
N GLN A 1018 1.78 38.89 -25.71
CA GLN A 1018 0.61 38.74 -26.61
C GLN A 1018 0.32 37.27 -26.99
N LYS A 1019 -0.95 36.87 -26.88
CA LYS A 1019 -1.48 35.58 -27.39
C LYS A 1019 -1.90 35.74 -28.85
N ILE A 1020 -1.22 35.02 -29.74
CA ILE A 1020 -1.59 34.94 -31.17
C ILE A 1020 -2.85 34.06 -31.31
N PRO A 1021 -3.93 34.56 -31.93
CA PRO A 1021 -5.15 33.79 -32.19
C PRO A 1021 -4.90 32.50 -32.97
N ALA A 1022 -5.64 31.44 -32.63
CA ALA A 1022 -5.45 30.11 -33.21
C ALA A 1022 -5.61 30.08 -34.75
N TRP A 1023 -6.53 30.87 -35.29
CA TRP A 1023 -6.80 30.93 -36.74
C TRP A 1023 -5.60 31.47 -37.53
N LEU A 1024 -4.84 32.42 -36.98
CA LEU A 1024 -3.67 32.98 -37.63
C LEU A 1024 -2.55 31.93 -37.72
N LYS A 1025 -2.38 31.11 -36.68
CA LYS A 1025 -1.42 29.99 -36.68
C LYS A 1025 -1.77 28.92 -37.72
N ASP A 1026 -3.06 28.62 -37.88
CA ASP A 1026 -3.50 27.65 -38.88
C ASP A 1026 -3.41 28.19 -40.31
N GLN A 1027 -3.60 29.50 -40.52
CA GLN A 1027 -3.39 30.13 -41.82
C GLN A 1027 -1.91 30.05 -42.25
N HIS A 1028 -0.96 30.29 -41.32
CA HIS A 1028 0.47 30.15 -41.60
C HIS A 1028 0.88 28.68 -41.85
N LYS A 1029 0.32 27.72 -41.11
CA LYS A 1029 0.54 26.28 -41.37
C LYS A 1029 0.00 25.84 -42.73
N THR A 1030 -1.14 26.40 -43.15
CA THR A 1030 -1.77 26.08 -44.44
C THR A 1030 -0.95 26.62 -45.60
N LYS A 1031 -0.46 27.87 -45.51
CA LYS A 1031 0.49 28.44 -46.48
C LYS A 1031 1.78 27.62 -46.58
N ARG A 1032 2.32 27.14 -45.45
CA ARG A 1032 3.52 26.29 -45.43
C ARG A 1032 3.29 24.92 -46.10
N ARG A 1033 2.12 24.31 -45.88
CA ARG A 1033 1.73 23.06 -46.56
C ARG A 1033 1.51 23.23 -48.06
N GLN A 1034 1.00 24.39 -48.50
CA GLN A 1034 0.86 24.70 -49.92
C GLN A 1034 2.22 24.93 -50.59
N ALA A 1035 3.14 25.61 -49.93
CA ALA A 1035 4.51 25.80 -50.43
C ALA A 1035 5.28 24.46 -50.55
N LEU A 1036 5.16 23.58 -49.55
CA LEU A 1036 5.77 22.24 -49.58
C LEU A 1036 5.18 21.31 -50.65
N LYS A 1037 3.91 21.51 -51.04
CA LYS A 1037 3.28 20.74 -52.12
C LYS A 1037 3.72 21.17 -53.53
N GLN A 1038 4.34 22.34 -53.68
CA GLN A 1038 4.82 22.81 -54.98
C GLN A 1038 6.23 22.34 -55.32
N ILE A 1039 6.95 21.72 -54.38
CA ILE A 1039 8.26 21.12 -54.62
C ILE A 1039 8.04 19.64 -55.00
N LYS A 1040 7.94 19.35 -56.30
CA LYS A 1040 8.02 17.98 -56.83
C LYS A 1040 9.48 17.57 -56.98
N PRO A 1041 9.86 16.32 -56.69
CA PRO A 1041 11.22 15.86 -56.94
C PRO A 1041 11.40 15.59 -58.44
N THR A 1042 12.33 16.30 -59.08
CA THR A 1042 12.91 15.87 -60.36
C THR A 1042 14.10 14.96 -60.07
N SER A 1043 13.95 13.70 -60.48
CA SER A 1043 14.92 12.59 -60.59
C SER A 1043 15.87 12.34 -59.42
#